data_AF-A0A661Q1Q2-F1
#
_entry.id   AF-A0A661Q1Q2-F1
#
_cell.length_a   1.000
_cell.length_b   1.000
_cell.length_c   1.000
_cell.angle_alpha   90.00
_cell.angle_beta   90.00
_cell.angle_gamma   90.00
#
_symmetry.space_group_name_H-M   'P 1'
#
loop_
_entity.id
_entity.type
_entity.pdbx_description
1 polymer ?
#
loop_
_entity_poly.entity_id
_entity_poly.type
_entity_poly.pdbx_seq_one_letter_code
_entity_poly.pdbx_strand_id
1 'polypeptide(L)'
;MNYPIWDLTVYGGGFLIALVAVVHVLVSHFAVGGGLFLVMLEKKAYKEDDAGLLDYVKKHSKFFLLVSMVFSGMTGVGIWWTIALLNPAATSSLIHTFVFGWAAEWVFFVGEIVALFIYYYTFGRMDRKNHLIVGWIYFFCAWMSLFLINGIIGYMLTPGAWIETHNFWDGFFNPTFWPSLIFRTGLSLTLCGVFGFVTAAFLKDADLRQKIMRTCAAWVAIPFTLMVSGGWWYFIAIPEPAKTIMLEKSPEVADYIQLLTWVMPILFIASMIMTIRLPNSFQKVFCFVIVGISLVYFGAFEFIREGSRRPFIIYDHMYSNQIYVKDVPEVQKSGFLASAKWTKEKEVTDENLLEAGHDLFKFQCSPCHSVDGFLNDIKPPVAKYDNAFGMDAKLDGLGKLNQYMPHFMGTREERWALANYIVSDLNKISVKTLGNSVAEQKELPVTIPPFDKEKDEYILLSWNSQGIHAVSDSSPYWIIQPPANNIFAQLVKRGDSPEIITAEVEISYQAEEGFAYPEKQIQFWNHASKLLGTDLAPGVGLEGLKVSGVMQIEEDHRAFSAVSVPVVPYPEDGSFNPYPIFTITATDKATGKVLATTKTVVPTSTEMGCKNCHGGGWQVDGMAGITAETSLDVLATHDRISGTDLVERAKNGEPMFCQSCHADSNLGTKGNPELLNFSAAIHGWHANFLTDREGGESCAACHPSNPDGATQFFRSHHSEFMDCTNCHGTMEDHSLSLLKKEREAGKKGAARLMENLQARVVDSVDEIKPRSPWINEPDCL
;
A
#
# COMPACT_ATOMS: atom_id res chain seq x y z
N MET A 1 -0.40 -20.17 -16.35
CA MET A 1 0.16 -20.89 -15.19
C MET A 1 0.63 -22.29 -15.56
N ASN A 2 1.69 -22.39 -16.38
CA ASN A 2 2.10 -23.64 -17.02
C ASN A 2 3.42 -24.22 -16.51
N TYR A 3 4.12 -23.50 -15.64
CA TYR A 3 5.47 -23.83 -15.20
C TYR A 3 5.53 -24.05 -13.69
N PRO A 4 6.42 -24.92 -13.20
CA PRO A 4 6.69 -25.03 -11.77
C PRO A 4 7.38 -23.76 -11.27
N ILE A 5 7.24 -23.48 -9.97
CA ILE A 5 7.95 -22.39 -9.31
C ILE A 5 9.10 -22.93 -8.48
N TRP A 6 10.25 -22.30 -8.66
CA TRP A 6 11.41 -22.47 -7.79
C TRP A 6 11.29 -21.52 -6.60
N ASP A 7 10.70 -22.03 -5.51
CA ASP A 7 10.56 -21.27 -4.26
C ASP A 7 11.89 -21.24 -3.50
N LEU A 8 12.34 -20.02 -3.21
CA LEU A 8 13.62 -19.72 -2.58
C LEU A 8 13.48 -19.10 -1.19
N THR A 9 12.24 -18.88 -0.73
CA THR A 9 11.90 -18.27 0.57
C THR A 9 12.73 -17.01 0.87
N VAL A 10 13.83 -17.14 1.63
CA VAL A 10 14.76 -16.07 2.02
C VAL A 10 15.41 -15.38 0.82
N TYR A 11 15.72 -16.12 -0.25
CA TYR A 11 16.31 -15.57 -1.47
C TYR A 11 15.28 -15.30 -2.58
N GLY A 12 13.98 -15.31 -2.22
CA GLY A 12 12.87 -14.96 -3.10
C GLY A 12 12.80 -13.46 -3.42
N GLY A 13 11.64 -12.99 -3.86
CA GLY A 13 11.38 -11.57 -4.08
C GLY A 13 12.24 -10.88 -5.15
N GLY A 14 12.81 -11.64 -6.07
CA GLY A 14 13.65 -11.13 -7.17
C GLY A 14 15.13 -10.92 -6.81
N PHE A 15 15.57 -11.28 -5.59
CA PHE A 15 16.94 -11.03 -5.12
C PHE A 15 18.02 -11.56 -6.07
N LEU A 16 17.93 -12.84 -6.48
CA LEU A 16 18.95 -13.43 -7.37
C LEU A 16 18.99 -12.75 -8.74
N ILE A 17 17.84 -12.34 -9.29
CA ILE A 17 17.80 -11.59 -10.54
C ILE A 17 18.51 -10.26 -10.36
N ALA A 18 18.18 -9.51 -9.30
CA ALA A 18 18.82 -8.22 -9.02
C ALA A 18 20.34 -8.37 -8.84
N LEU A 19 20.79 -9.35 -8.06
CA LEU A 19 22.20 -9.61 -7.82
C LEU A 19 22.97 -9.91 -9.12
N VAL A 20 22.47 -10.85 -9.93
CA VAL A 20 23.16 -11.25 -11.15
C VAL A 20 23.07 -10.16 -12.21
N ALA A 21 21.92 -9.51 -12.37
CA ALA A 21 21.71 -8.44 -13.35
C ALA A 21 22.59 -7.22 -13.07
N VAL A 22 22.61 -6.71 -11.84
CA VAL A 22 23.43 -5.54 -11.47
C VAL A 22 24.92 -5.81 -11.71
N VAL A 23 25.40 -7.00 -11.35
CA VAL A 23 26.81 -7.38 -11.54
C VAL A 23 27.15 -7.58 -13.01
N HIS A 24 26.35 -8.35 -13.74
CA HIS A 24 26.59 -8.62 -15.15
C HIS A 24 26.56 -7.34 -15.97
N VAL A 25 25.53 -6.51 -15.76
CA VAL A 25 25.27 -5.38 -16.64
C VAL A 25 26.27 -4.24 -16.43
N LEU A 26 26.79 -4.05 -15.21
CA LEU A 26 27.93 -3.16 -14.96
C LEU A 26 29.13 -3.55 -15.84
N VAL A 27 29.43 -4.84 -15.93
CA VAL A 27 30.58 -5.34 -16.68
C VAL A 27 30.30 -5.40 -18.19
N SER A 28 29.08 -5.70 -18.62
CA SER A 28 28.73 -5.69 -20.04
C SER A 28 28.77 -4.27 -20.61
N HIS A 29 28.35 -3.26 -19.85
CA HIS A 29 28.49 -1.85 -20.26
C HIS A 29 29.97 -1.43 -20.34
N PHE A 30 30.83 -1.97 -19.46
CA PHE A 30 32.28 -1.81 -19.60
C PHE A 30 32.81 -2.46 -20.90
N ALA A 31 32.33 -3.65 -21.27
CA ALA A 31 32.69 -4.31 -22.54
C ALA A 31 32.36 -3.43 -23.75
N VAL A 32 31.13 -2.91 -23.81
CA VAL A 32 30.68 -2.04 -24.91
C VAL A 32 31.50 -0.76 -25.00
N GLY A 33 31.65 -0.03 -23.89
CA GLY A 33 32.40 1.23 -23.87
C GLY A 33 33.91 1.04 -24.07
N GLY A 34 34.45 -0.06 -23.56
CA GLY A 34 35.88 -0.40 -23.64
C GLY A 34 36.36 -0.72 -25.04
N GLY A 35 35.49 -1.24 -25.90
CA GLY A 35 35.81 -1.41 -27.32
C GLY A 35 36.21 -0.12 -28.01
N LEU A 36 35.39 0.93 -27.84
CA LEU A 36 35.70 2.25 -28.41
C LEU A 36 36.93 2.87 -27.76
N PHE A 37 37.07 2.73 -26.44
CA PHE A 37 38.20 3.27 -25.70
C PHE A 37 39.53 2.68 -26.15
N LEU A 38 39.61 1.35 -26.29
CA LEU A 38 40.82 0.64 -26.74
C LEU A 38 41.27 1.14 -28.12
N VAL A 39 40.37 1.12 -29.11
CA VAL A 39 40.73 1.51 -30.49
C VAL A 39 41.08 3.00 -30.59
N MET A 40 40.42 3.85 -29.80
CA MET A 40 40.70 5.29 -29.77
C MET A 40 42.03 5.61 -29.08
N LEU A 41 42.36 4.93 -27.99
CA LEU A 41 43.66 5.09 -27.34
C LEU A 41 44.80 4.55 -28.19
N GLU A 42 44.62 3.42 -28.87
CA GLU A 42 45.62 2.88 -29.79
C GLU A 42 45.86 3.86 -30.95
N LYS A 43 44.79 4.35 -31.58
CA LYS A 43 44.87 5.36 -32.64
C LYS A 43 45.58 6.62 -32.16
N LYS A 44 45.29 7.06 -30.93
CA LYS A 44 45.96 8.21 -30.30
C LYS A 44 47.45 7.93 -30.07
N ALA A 45 47.81 6.75 -29.57
CA ALA A 45 49.19 6.35 -29.34
C ALA A 45 50.01 6.37 -30.64
N TYR A 46 49.47 5.87 -31.74
CA TYR A 46 50.15 5.96 -33.04
C TYR A 46 50.22 7.38 -33.60
N LYS A 47 49.19 8.20 -33.39
CA LYS A 47 49.17 9.59 -33.86
C LYS A 47 50.18 10.46 -33.10
N GLU A 48 50.35 10.22 -31.81
CA GLU A 48 51.26 10.95 -30.93
C GLU A 48 52.67 10.33 -30.85
N ASP A 49 52.90 9.19 -31.52
CA ASP A 49 54.11 8.36 -31.40
C ASP A 49 54.48 8.03 -29.94
N ASP A 50 53.45 7.75 -29.12
CA ASP A 50 53.58 7.53 -27.68
C ASP A 50 53.68 6.02 -27.37
N ALA A 51 54.92 5.55 -27.23
CA ALA A 51 55.20 4.15 -26.88
C ALA A 51 54.66 3.75 -25.50
N GLY A 52 54.59 4.68 -24.54
CA GLY A 52 54.07 4.42 -23.20
C GLY A 52 52.56 4.20 -23.22
N LEU A 53 51.84 5.02 -23.98
CA LEU A 53 50.40 4.84 -24.18
C LEU A 53 50.10 3.54 -24.94
N LEU A 54 50.92 3.17 -25.93
CA LEU A 54 50.75 1.92 -26.67
C LEU A 54 50.96 0.68 -25.77
N ASP A 55 51.99 0.69 -24.91
CA ASP A 55 52.21 -0.36 -23.91
C ASP A 55 51.07 -0.44 -22.89
N TYR A 56 50.52 0.71 -22.47
CA TYR A 56 49.32 0.75 -21.64
C TYR A 56 48.13 0.09 -22.33
N VAL A 57 47.84 0.43 -23.60
CA VAL A 57 46.72 -0.17 -24.34
C VAL A 57 46.88 -1.69 -24.42
N LYS A 58 48.10 -2.18 -24.68
CA LYS A 58 48.38 -3.63 -24.67
C LYS A 58 48.10 -4.27 -23.31
N LYS A 59 48.56 -3.67 -22.21
CA LYS A 59 48.29 -4.18 -20.85
C LYS A 59 46.81 -4.10 -20.48
N HIS A 60 46.16 -2.99 -20.81
CA HIS A 60 44.74 -2.77 -20.58
C HIS A 60 43.90 -3.77 -21.37
N SER A 61 44.27 -4.11 -22.61
CA SER A 61 43.55 -5.10 -23.42
C SER A 61 43.55 -6.50 -22.80
N LYS A 62 44.59 -6.89 -22.04
CA LYS A 62 44.58 -8.13 -21.24
C LYS A 62 43.55 -8.07 -20.11
N PHE A 63 43.55 -6.97 -19.36
CA PHE A 63 42.59 -6.76 -18.27
C PHE A 63 41.16 -6.76 -18.81
N PHE A 64 40.95 -6.02 -19.90
CA PHE A 64 39.71 -5.94 -20.63
C PHE A 64 39.24 -7.33 -21.04
N LEU A 65 40.06 -8.12 -21.74
CA LEU A 65 39.73 -9.50 -22.13
C LEU A 65 39.30 -10.37 -20.94
N LEU A 66 40.02 -10.35 -19.81
CA LEU A 66 39.65 -11.19 -18.66
C LEU A 66 38.33 -10.76 -18.03
N VAL A 67 38.07 -9.46 -17.91
CA VAL A 67 36.87 -8.94 -17.26
C VAL A 67 35.64 -8.98 -18.18
N SER A 68 35.77 -8.49 -19.43
CA SER A 68 34.66 -8.44 -20.37
C SER A 68 34.33 -9.81 -20.97
N MET A 69 35.31 -10.65 -21.30
CA MET A 69 35.01 -11.94 -21.93
C MET A 69 34.72 -13.04 -20.89
N VAL A 70 35.62 -13.24 -19.93
CA VAL A 70 35.51 -14.38 -19.00
C VAL A 70 34.46 -14.09 -17.94
N PHE A 71 34.63 -13.01 -17.17
CA PHE A 71 33.70 -12.69 -16.09
C PHE A 71 32.32 -12.25 -16.60
N SER A 72 32.24 -11.35 -17.59
CA SER A 72 30.94 -10.98 -18.17
C SER A 72 30.27 -12.14 -18.89
N GLY A 73 31.01 -12.95 -19.66
CA GLY A 73 30.46 -14.11 -20.35
C GLY A 73 29.84 -15.13 -19.38
N MET A 74 30.53 -15.43 -18.27
CA MET A 74 29.98 -16.32 -17.23
C MET A 74 28.73 -15.75 -16.55
N THR A 75 28.76 -14.47 -16.19
CA THR A 75 27.60 -13.82 -15.56
C THR A 75 26.42 -13.64 -16.52
N GLY A 76 26.66 -13.49 -17.82
CA GLY A 76 25.63 -13.42 -18.85
C GLY A 76 24.89 -14.74 -19.05
N VAL A 77 25.65 -15.86 -19.09
CA VAL A 77 25.05 -17.20 -19.02
C VAL A 77 24.29 -17.39 -17.70
N GLY A 78 24.82 -16.86 -16.60
CA GLY A 78 24.15 -16.86 -15.30
C GLY A 78 22.77 -16.22 -15.33
N ILE A 79 22.61 -15.05 -15.95
CA ILE A 79 21.29 -14.39 -16.09
C ILE A 79 20.28 -15.31 -16.76
N TRP A 80 20.65 -15.94 -17.88
CA TRP A 80 19.75 -16.82 -18.63
C TRP A 80 19.20 -17.96 -17.77
N TRP A 81 20.07 -18.59 -16.96
CA TRP A 81 19.64 -19.61 -16.01
C TRP A 81 18.72 -19.05 -14.92
N THR A 82 19.08 -17.90 -14.36
CA THR A 82 18.30 -17.27 -13.29
C THR A 82 16.89 -16.88 -13.76
N ILE A 83 16.75 -16.20 -14.90
CA ILE A 83 15.45 -15.76 -15.40
C ILE A 83 14.59 -16.94 -15.89
N ALA A 84 15.20 -17.99 -16.47
CA ALA A 84 14.48 -19.17 -16.91
C ALA A 84 13.87 -19.96 -15.75
N LEU A 85 14.51 -19.96 -14.58
CA LEU A 85 14.01 -20.68 -13.39
C LEU A 85 13.05 -19.84 -12.56
N LEU A 86 13.31 -18.54 -12.40
CA LEU A 86 12.51 -17.67 -11.55
C LEU A 86 11.32 -17.05 -12.29
N ASN A 87 11.51 -16.74 -13.58
CA ASN A 87 10.47 -16.15 -14.43
C ASN A 87 10.29 -16.92 -15.76
N PRO A 88 9.98 -18.24 -15.73
CA PRO A 88 9.87 -19.08 -16.91
C PRO A 88 8.83 -18.60 -17.94
N ALA A 89 7.67 -18.11 -17.51
CA ALA A 89 6.63 -17.70 -18.45
C ALA A 89 7.00 -16.41 -19.17
N ALA A 90 7.55 -15.43 -18.44
CA ALA A 90 8.02 -14.18 -19.03
C ALA A 90 9.20 -14.44 -19.99
N THR A 91 10.16 -15.28 -19.56
CA THR A 91 11.29 -15.69 -20.40
C THR A 91 10.80 -16.40 -21.67
N SER A 92 9.83 -17.31 -21.55
CA SER A 92 9.20 -17.98 -22.69
C SER A 92 8.52 -16.98 -23.63
N SER A 93 7.75 -16.02 -23.12
CA SER A 93 7.10 -14.98 -23.93
C SER A 93 8.12 -14.14 -24.71
N LEU A 94 9.20 -13.71 -24.05
CA LEU A 94 10.28 -12.97 -24.71
C LEU A 94 10.99 -13.78 -25.80
N ILE A 95 11.20 -15.08 -25.60
CA ILE A 95 11.79 -15.96 -26.62
C ILE A 95 10.85 -16.07 -27.83
N HIS A 96 9.55 -16.36 -27.63
CA HIS A 96 8.62 -16.49 -28.74
C HIS A 96 8.46 -15.19 -29.53
N THR A 97 8.62 -14.04 -28.87
CA THR A 97 8.52 -12.73 -29.50
C THR A 97 9.81 -12.34 -30.22
N PHE A 98 10.98 -12.59 -29.61
CA PHE A 98 12.26 -12.04 -30.05
C PHE A 98 13.36 -13.07 -30.33
N VAL A 99 13.03 -14.34 -30.61
CA VAL A 99 14.03 -15.40 -30.85
C VAL A 99 15.12 -14.98 -31.85
N PHE A 100 14.76 -14.29 -32.93
CA PHE A 100 15.74 -13.81 -33.91
C PHE A 100 16.54 -12.60 -33.44
N GLY A 101 15.98 -11.75 -32.57
CA GLY A 101 16.72 -10.66 -31.93
C GLY A 101 17.80 -11.21 -30.98
N TRP A 102 17.44 -12.18 -30.15
CA TRP A 102 18.38 -12.92 -29.31
C TRP A 102 19.43 -13.66 -30.13
N ALA A 103 19.03 -14.39 -31.17
CA ALA A 103 19.99 -15.09 -32.03
C ALA A 103 20.98 -14.12 -32.69
N ALA A 104 20.51 -12.95 -33.15
CA ALA A 104 21.38 -11.92 -33.70
C ALA A 104 22.36 -11.37 -32.65
N GLU A 105 21.90 -11.15 -31.42
CA GLU A 105 22.76 -10.69 -30.32
C GLU A 105 23.90 -11.70 -30.06
N TRP A 106 23.59 -12.99 -30.03
CA TRP A 106 24.58 -14.05 -29.86
C TRP A 106 25.62 -14.10 -30.99
N VAL A 107 25.20 -13.84 -32.24
CA VAL A 107 26.13 -13.74 -33.38
C VAL A 107 27.08 -12.57 -33.19
N PHE A 108 26.59 -11.40 -32.79
CA PHE A 108 27.44 -10.25 -32.48
C PHE A 108 28.34 -10.51 -31.29
N PHE A 109 27.87 -11.18 -30.24
CA PHE A 109 28.67 -11.58 -29.10
C PHE A 109 29.82 -12.54 -29.48
N VAL A 110 29.57 -13.51 -30.36
CA VAL A 110 30.65 -14.36 -30.91
C VAL A 110 31.64 -13.53 -31.72
N GLY A 111 31.14 -12.61 -32.56
CA GLY A 111 31.98 -11.69 -33.33
C GLY A 111 32.85 -10.80 -32.44
N GLU A 112 32.28 -10.31 -31.34
CA GLU A 112 32.97 -9.55 -30.29
C GLU A 112 34.11 -10.37 -29.68
N ILE A 113 33.84 -11.60 -29.22
CA ILE A 113 34.85 -12.49 -28.64
C ILE A 113 35.99 -12.74 -29.62
N VAL A 114 35.67 -13.13 -30.86
CA VAL A 114 36.67 -13.44 -31.89
C VAL A 114 37.52 -12.22 -32.19
N ALA A 115 36.91 -11.05 -32.37
CA ALA A 115 37.64 -9.80 -32.61
C ALA A 115 38.56 -9.45 -31.44
N LEU A 116 38.10 -9.63 -30.18
CA LEU A 116 38.92 -9.35 -29.01
C LEU A 116 40.13 -10.28 -28.88
N PHE A 117 39.96 -11.57 -29.17
CA PHE A 117 41.08 -12.52 -29.20
C PHE A 117 42.11 -12.12 -30.25
N ILE A 118 41.66 -11.82 -31.48
CA ILE A 118 42.55 -11.40 -32.56
C ILE A 118 43.28 -10.12 -32.14
N TYR A 119 42.55 -9.11 -31.63
CA TYR A 119 43.10 -7.85 -31.16
C TYR A 119 44.21 -8.09 -30.11
N TYR A 120 43.92 -8.82 -29.04
CA TYR A 120 44.89 -9.03 -27.96
C TYR A 120 46.12 -9.84 -28.40
N TYR A 121 45.93 -10.97 -29.10
CA TYR A 121 47.03 -11.89 -29.44
C TYR A 121 47.87 -11.45 -30.64
N THR A 122 47.35 -10.55 -31.49
CA THR A 122 48.09 -10.02 -32.64
C THR A 122 48.72 -8.65 -32.39
N PHE A 123 48.65 -8.15 -31.16
CA PHE A 123 49.25 -6.88 -30.76
C PHE A 123 50.76 -6.85 -31.03
N GLY A 124 51.18 -6.00 -31.98
CA GLY A 124 52.57 -5.90 -32.44
C GLY A 124 53.02 -6.97 -33.45
N ARG A 125 52.10 -7.84 -33.89
CA ARG A 125 52.31 -8.85 -34.96
C ARG A 125 51.53 -8.54 -36.23
N MET A 126 50.34 -7.96 -36.10
CA MET A 126 49.52 -7.47 -37.21
C MET A 126 49.92 -6.04 -37.58
N ASP A 127 49.77 -5.65 -38.85
CA ASP A 127 49.97 -4.27 -39.25
C ASP A 127 48.92 -3.34 -38.60
N ARG A 128 49.32 -2.08 -38.40
CA ARG A 128 48.53 -1.09 -37.63
C ARG A 128 47.12 -0.88 -38.20
N LYS A 129 46.97 -0.90 -39.53
CA LYS A 129 45.67 -0.64 -40.17
C LYS A 129 44.71 -1.77 -39.86
N ASN A 130 45.14 -3.02 -40.07
CA ASN A 130 44.30 -4.17 -39.79
C ASN A 130 44.02 -4.34 -38.30
N HIS A 131 44.99 -4.06 -37.42
CA HIS A 131 44.78 -4.13 -35.98
C HIS A 131 43.71 -3.13 -35.48
N LEU A 132 43.74 -1.89 -35.98
CA LEU A 132 42.69 -0.90 -35.70
C LEU A 132 41.33 -1.32 -36.28
N ILE A 133 41.28 -1.92 -37.48
CA ILE A 133 40.04 -2.45 -38.06
C ILE A 133 39.44 -3.52 -37.15
N VAL A 134 40.24 -4.45 -36.62
CA VAL A 134 39.78 -5.46 -35.67
C VAL A 134 39.21 -4.82 -34.40
N GLY A 135 39.87 -3.77 -33.87
CA GLY A 135 39.34 -3.00 -32.74
C GLY A 135 37.99 -2.33 -33.03
N TRP A 136 37.79 -1.80 -34.24
CA TRP A 136 36.50 -1.26 -34.67
C TRP A 136 35.41 -2.33 -34.87
N ILE A 137 35.78 -3.50 -35.38
CA ILE A 137 34.87 -4.66 -35.49
C ILE A 137 34.41 -5.07 -34.09
N TYR A 138 35.31 -5.16 -33.11
CA TYR A 138 34.95 -5.43 -31.72
C TYR A 138 33.92 -4.42 -31.22
N PHE A 139 34.21 -3.12 -31.34
CA PHE A 139 33.31 -2.08 -30.85
C PHE A 139 31.93 -2.15 -31.52
N PHE A 140 31.89 -2.34 -32.84
CA PHE A 140 30.65 -2.47 -33.58
C PHE A 140 29.84 -3.67 -33.09
N CYS A 141 30.46 -4.84 -32.96
CA CYS A 141 29.79 -6.04 -32.45
C CYS A 141 29.26 -5.83 -31.03
N ALA A 142 30.07 -5.31 -30.11
CA ALA A 142 29.65 -5.06 -28.73
C ALA A 142 28.50 -4.05 -28.66
N TRP A 143 28.56 -2.97 -29.45
CA TRP A 143 27.47 -2.00 -29.52
C TRP A 143 26.19 -2.58 -30.14
N MET A 144 26.32 -3.46 -31.15
CA MET A 144 25.17 -4.17 -31.71
C MET A 144 24.53 -5.14 -30.70
N SER A 145 25.32 -5.79 -29.84
CA SER A 145 24.76 -6.56 -28.71
C SER A 145 23.92 -5.66 -27.80
N LEU A 146 24.45 -4.48 -27.41
CA LEU A 146 23.70 -3.49 -26.64
C LEU A 146 22.42 -3.03 -27.36
N PHE A 147 22.51 -2.75 -28.66
CA PHE A 147 21.37 -2.33 -29.47
C PHE A 147 20.23 -3.35 -29.46
N LEU A 148 20.57 -4.64 -29.59
CA LEU A 148 19.60 -5.73 -29.65
C LEU A 148 18.96 -6.00 -28.28
N ILE A 149 19.76 -6.14 -27.23
CA ILE A 149 19.22 -6.37 -25.88
C ILE A 149 18.40 -5.19 -25.37
N ASN A 150 18.76 -3.96 -25.75
CA ASN A 150 18.02 -2.75 -25.41
C ASN A 150 16.57 -2.80 -25.91
N GLY A 151 16.33 -3.30 -27.13
CA GLY A 151 14.97 -3.44 -27.64
C GLY A 151 14.13 -4.43 -26.86
N ILE A 152 14.71 -5.57 -26.51
CA ILE A 152 14.03 -6.65 -25.78
C ILE A 152 13.70 -6.22 -24.34
N ILE A 153 14.62 -5.56 -23.65
CA ILE A 153 14.39 -5.10 -22.27
C ILE A 153 13.47 -3.88 -22.22
N GLY A 154 13.64 -2.92 -23.15
CA GLY A 154 12.77 -1.74 -23.24
C GLY A 154 11.31 -2.11 -23.51
N TYR A 155 11.09 -3.16 -24.30
CA TYR A 155 9.77 -3.73 -24.58
C TYR A 155 9.02 -4.16 -23.30
N MET A 156 9.72 -4.67 -22.28
CA MET A 156 9.05 -5.12 -21.05
C MET A 156 8.38 -3.98 -20.28
N LEU A 157 8.93 -2.76 -20.35
CA LEU A 157 8.35 -1.58 -19.71
C LEU A 157 7.36 -0.87 -20.65
N THR A 158 7.70 -0.77 -21.93
CA THR A 158 6.88 -0.07 -22.92
C THR A 158 6.64 -0.94 -24.15
N PRO A 159 5.75 -1.94 -24.12
CA PRO A 159 5.52 -2.79 -25.29
C PRO A 159 4.89 -2.02 -26.46
N GLY A 160 4.23 -0.90 -26.19
CA GLY A 160 3.69 0.00 -27.21
C GLY A 160 2.65 -0.69 -28.10
N ALA A 161 2.70 -0.42 -29.41
CA ALA A 161 1.75 -0.96 -30.37
C ALA A 161 1.78 -2.50 -30.49
N TRP A 162 2.84 -3.15 -29.99
CA TRP A 162 2.93 -4.62 -29.99
C TRP A 162 1.77 -5.30 -29.28
N ILE A 163 1.19 -4.67 -28.25
CA ILE A 163 0.04 -5.21 -27.50
C ILE A 163 -1.12 -5.54 -28.44
N GLU A 164 -1.30 -4.76 -29.51
CA GLU A 164 -2.35 -4.95 -30.51
C GLU A 164 -1.85 -5.70 -31.75
N THR A 165 -0.65 -5.35 -32.25
CA THR A 165 -0.18 -5.85 -33.56
C THR A 165 0.52 -7.19 -33.48
N HIS A 166 1.08 -7.52 -32.31
CA HIS A 166 2.04 -8.61 -32.09
C HIS A 166 3.21 -8.63 -33.10
N ASN A 167 3.49 -7.49 -33.73
CA ASN A 167 4.54 -7.37 -34.73
C ASN A 167 5.91 -7.22 -34.07
N PHE A 168 6.88 -8.03 -34.51
CA PHE A 168 8.25 -7.99 -34.00
C PHE A 168 8.84 -6.57 -33.90
N TRP A 169 8.68 -5.75 -34.94
CA TRP A 169 9.30 -4.43 -35.02
C TRP A 169 8.64 -3.40 -34.11
N ASP A 170 7.32 -3.50 -33.92
CA ASP A 170 6.59 -2.61 -33.02
C ASP A 170 7.01 -2.83 -31.56
N GLY A 171 7.28 -4.09 -31.18
CA GLY A 171 7.81 -4.42 -29.86
C GLY A 171 9.28 -4.06 -29.71
N PHE A 172 10.10 -4.38 -30.73
CA PHE A 172 11.54 -4.14 -30.69
C PHE A 172 11.88 -2.65 -30.68
N PHE A 173 11.25 -1.85 -31.55
CA PHE A 173 11.37 -0.38 -31.57
C PHE A 173 10.27 0.29 -30.74
N ASN A 174 10.15 -0.17 -29.50
CA ASN A 174 9.21 0.39 -28.53
C ASN A 174 9.44 1.90 -28.25
N PRO A 175 8.46 2.59 -27.64
CA PRO A 175 8.56 4.03 -27.34
C PRO A 175 9.83 4.46 -26.60
N THR A 176 10.38 3.61 -25.75
CA THR A 176 11.59 3.93 -24.97
C THR A 176 12.90 3.42 -25.60
N PHE A 177 12.85 2.77 -26.77
CA PHE A 177 14.01 2.17 -27.44
C PHE A 177 15.16 3.17 -27.63
N TRP A 178 14.90 4.26 -28.36
CA TRP A 178 15.90 5.27 -28.71
C TRP A 178 16.45 6.02 -27.51
N PRO A 179 15.63 6.55 -26.59
CA PRO A 179 16.17 7.20 -25.40
C PRO A 179 16.98 6.25 -24.52
N SER A 180 16.52 5.00 -24.33
CA SER A 180 17.26 3.98 -23.57
C SER A 180 18.59 3.64 -24.24
N LEU A 181 18.63 3.53 -25.57
CA LEU A 181 19.85 3.25 -26.31
C LEU A 181 20.89 4.37 -26.15
N ILE A 182 20.46 5.64 -26.25
CA ILE A 182 21.33 6.79 -26.04
C ILE A 182 21.86 6.81 -24.61
N PHE A 183 20.96 6.65 -23.63
CA PHE A 183 21.30 6.59 -22.22
C PHE A 183 22.34 5.50 -21.94
N ARG A 184 22.07 4.25 -22.34
CA ARG A 184 22.95 3.09 -22.11
C ARG A 184 24.27 3.20 -22.86
N THR A 185 24.28 3.81 -24.05
CA THR A 185 25.52 4.10 -24.78
C THR A 185 26.39 5.11 -24.02
N GLY A 186 25.81 6.23 -23.58
CA GLY A 186 26.51 7.24 -22.78
C GLY A 186 27.05 6.67 -21.46
N LEU A 187 26.25 5.84 -20.79
CA LEU A 187 26.62 5.13 -19.57
C LEU A 187 27.78 4.15 -19.82
N SER A 188 27.72 3.35 -20.88
CA SER A 188 28.77 2.39 -21.25
C SER A 188 30.12 3.08 -21.48
N LEU A 189 30.10 4.19 -22.23
CA LEU A 189 31.29 4.99 -22.50
C LEU A 189 31.84 5.62 -21.21
N THR A 190 30.96 6.12 -20.34
CA THR A 190 31.32 6.68 -19.02
C THR A 190 32.01 5.62 -18.14
N LEU A 191 31.41 4.43 -18.04
CA LEU A 191 31.94 3.33 -17.22
C LEU A 191 33.31 2.86 -17.70
N CYS A 192 33.59 2.92 -19.01
CA CYS A 192 34.92 2.63 -19.50
C CYS A 192 35.98 3.57 -18.91
N GLY A 193 35.69 4.86 -18.77
CA GLY A 193 36.59 5.80 -18.11
C GLY A 193 36.83 5.40 -16.64
N VAL A 194 35.79 4.95 -15.94
CA VAL A 194 35.86 4.47 -14.55
C VAL A 194 36.78 3.25 -14.42
N PHE A 195 36.60 2.21 -15.23
CA PHE A 195 37.48 1.03 -15.23
C PHE A 195 38.89 1.37 -15.74
N GLY A 196 39.03 2.37 -16.60
CA GLY A 196 40.31 2.94 -17.02
C GLY A 196 41.13 3.43 -15.82
N PHE A 197 40.50 4.11 -14.84
CA PHE A 197 41.17 4.55 -13.61
C PHE A 197 41.80 3.40 -12.84
N VAL A 198 41.13 2.25 -12.76
CA VAL A 198 41.65 1.06 -12.06
C VAL A 198 42.97 0.65 -12.69
N THR A 199 42.99 0.38 -13.98
CA THR A 199 44.24 -0.03 -14.65
C THR A 199 45.33 1.05 -14.65
N ALA A 200 44.95 2.33 -14.74
CA ALA A 200 45.89 3.44 -14.68
C ALA A 200 46.55 3.58 -13.29
N ALA A 201 45.82 3.35 -12.19
CA ALA A 201 46.32 3.51 -10.83
C ALA A 201 47.54 2.62 -10.52
N PHE A 202 47.64 1.47 -11.19
CA PHE A 202 48.72 0.50 -11.00
C PHE A 202 49.92 0.72 -11.95
N LEU A 203 49.91 1.78 -12.76
CA LEU A 203 51.08 2.16 -13.56
C LEU A 203 52.20 2.70 -12.65
N LYS A 204 53.41 2.20 -12.90
CA LYS A 204 54.62 2.59 -12.16
C LYS A 204 55.08 4.00 -12.51
N ASP A 205 55.08 4.34 -13.79
CA ASP A 205 55.42 5.67 -14.29
C ASP A 205 54.37 6.70 -13.85
N ALA A 206 54.80 7.73 -13.13
CA ALA A 206 53.91 8.72 -12.53
C ALA A 206 53.31 9.69 -13.55
N ASP A 207 54.05 10.05 -14.59
CA ASP A 207 53.59 11.00 -15.60
C ASP A 207 52.67 10.31 -16.60
N LEU A 208 53.00 9.09 -17.03
CA LEU A 208 52.11 8.25 -17.82
C LEU A 208 50.82 7.93 -17.06
N ARG A 209 50.93 7.59 -15.77
CA ARG A 209 49.75 7.40 -14.90
C ARG A 209 48.86 8.64 -14.92
N GLN A 210 49.41 9.83 -14.67
CA GLN A 210 48.60 11.05 -14.64
C GLN A 210 48.01 11.39 -16.02
N LYS A 211 48.76 11.16 -17.11
CA LYS A 211 48.26 11.34 -18.50
C LYS A 211 47.05 10.45 -18.76
N ILE A 212 47.11 9.19 -18.35
CA ILE A 212 46.01 8.24 -18.55
C ILE A 212 44.85 8.55 -17.61
N MET A 213 45.08 8.92 -16.34
CA MET A 213 44.01 9.37 -15.43
C MET A 213 43.22 10.55 -16.02
N ARG A 214 43.90 11.57 -16.55
CA ARG A 214 43.24 12.70 -17.21
C ARG A 214 42.48 12.28 -18.46
N THR A 215 43.02 11.34 -19.22
CA THR A 215 42.35 10.80 -20.41
C THR A 215 41.08 10.03 -20.03
N CYS A 216 41.13 9.22 -18.97
CA CYS A 216 39.97 8.50 -18.43
C CYS A 216 38.91 9.47 -17.89
N ALA A 217 39.31 10.52 -17.18
CA ALA A 217 38.39 11.54 -16.69
C ALA A 217 37.72 12.32 -17.83
N ALA A 218 38.44 12.66 -18.90
CA ALA A 218 37.83 13.24 -20.10
C ALA A 218 36.84 12.28 -20.77
N TRP A 219 37.15 10.97 -20.76
CA TRP A 219 36.28 9.91 -21.26
C TRP A 219 35.06 9.64 -20.37
N VAL A 220 35.10 10.05 -19.11
CA VAL A 220 33.90 10.15 -18.27
C VAL A 220 33.11 11.41 -18.65
N ALA A 221 33.75 12.58 -18.67
CA ALA A 221 33.04 13.85 -18.78
C ALA A 221 32.25 14.03 -20.08
N ILE A 222 32.82 13.65 -21.23
CA ILE A 222 32.17 13.88 -22.53
C ILE A 222 30.92 12.98 -22.68
N PRO A 223 31.01 11.65 -22.52
CA PRO A 223 29.83 10.77 -22.64
C PRO A 223 28.84 10.91 -21.49
N PHE A 224 29.24 11.47 -20.35
CA PHE A 224 28.31 11.78 -19.26
C PHE A 224 27.19 12.72 -19.71
N THR A 225 27.48 13.68 -20.60
CA THR A 225 26.45 14.55 -21.18
C THR A 225 25.43 13.76 -22.02
N LEU A 226 25.88 12.74 -22.75
CA LEU A 226 25.03 11.82 -23.49
C LEU A 226 24.18 10.96 -22.57
N MET A 227 24.77 10.49 -21.45
CA MET A 227 24.07 9.75 -20.42
C MET A 227 22.95 10.61 -19.80
N VAL A 228 23.25 11.83 -19.35
CA VAL A 228 22.23 12.71 -18.73
C VAL A 228 21.12 13.08 -19.72
N SER A 229 21.47 13.46 -20.95
CA SER A 229 20.48 13.82 -21.97
C SER A 229 19.61 12.63 -22.40
N GLY A 230 20.21 11.46 -22.57
CA GLY A 230 19.49 10.21 -22.83
C GLY A 230 18.57 9.81 -21.68
N GLY A 231 19.04 9.92 -20.44
CA GLY A 231 18.24 9.63 -19.24
C GLY A 231 17.06 10.59 -19.08
N TRP A 232 17.25 11.88 -19.36
CA TRP A 232 16.19 12.87 -19.39
C TRP A 232 15.15 12.57 -20.48
N TRP A 233 15.61 12.24 -21.70
CA TRP A 233 14.71 11.83 -22.78
C TRP A 233 13.96 10.53 -22.44
N TYR A 234 14.63 9.58 -21.79
CA TYR A 234 14.01 8.35 -21.32
C TYR A 234 12.89 8.62 -20.32
N PHE A 235 13.14 9.47 -19.32
CA PHE A 235 12.12 9.87 -18.36
C PHE A 235 10.89 10.51 -19.03
N ILE A 236 11.10 11.37 -20.03
CA ILE A 236 9.99 11.98 -20.80
C ILE A 236 9.20 10.91 -21.57
N ALA A 237 9.89 9.93 -22.17
CA ALA A 237 9.29 8.90 -23.01
C ALA A 237 8.51 7.82 -22.23
N ILE A 238 8.72 7.69 -20.92
CA ILE A 238 7.95 6.76 -20.08
C ILE A 238 6.46 7.17 -20.08
N PRO A 239 5.52 6.24 -20.27
CA PRO A 239 4.08 6.52 -20.21
C PRO A 239 3.63 7.08 -18.86
N GLU A 240 2.58 7.89 -18.88
CA GLU A 240 2.07 8.56 -17.66
C GLU A 240 1.69 7.59 -16.53
N PRO A 241 1.01 6.46 -16.78
CA PRO A 241 0.70 5.50 -15.70
C PRO A 241 1.94 4.98 -14.98
N ALA A 242 3.03 4.70 -15.71
CA ALA A 242 4.29 4.27 -15.13
C ALA A 242 4.98 5.41 -14.35
N LYS A 243 4.92 6.65 -14.83
CA LYS A 243 5.41 7.82 -14.08
C LYS A 243 4.65 8.03 -12.77
N THR A 244 3.32 7.92 -12.78
CA THR A 244 2.49 8.02 -11.57
C THR A 244 2.89 6.96 -10.55
N ILE A 245 3.15 5.73 -11.00
CA ILE A 245 3.64 4.67 -10.09
C ILE A 245 5.01 5.02 -9.51
N MET A 246 5.95 5.49 -10.35
CA MET A 246 7.30 5.86 -9.95
C MET A 246 7.36 7.05 -8.98
N LEU A 247 6.52 8.06 -9.17
CA LEU A 247 6.60 9.34 -8.47
C LEU A 247 5.66 9.43 -7.28
N GLU A 248 4.49 8.79 -7.34
CA GLU A 248 3.39 9.04 -6.39
C GLU A 248 2.96 7.79 -5.61
N LYS A 249 3.11 6.59 -6.18
CA LYS A 249 2.48 5.37 -5.60
C LYS A 249 3.46 4.33 -5.05
N SER A 250 4.78 4.50 -5.20
CA SER A 250 5.79 3.56 -4.70
C SER A 250 6.87 4.24 -3.84
N PRO A 251 6.80 4.10 -2.50
CA PRO A 251 7.85 4.56 -1.59
C PRO A 251 9.23 3.94 -1.89
N GLU A 252 9.25 2.66 -2.30
CA GLU A 252 10.48 1.95 -2.66
C GLU A 252 11.20 2.63 -3.82
N VAL A 253 10.47 3.05 -4.86
CA VAL A 253 11.06 3.72 -6.03
C VAL A 253 11.53 5.14 -5.67
N ALA A 254 10.82 5.83 -4.77
CA ALA A 254 11.19 7.19 -4.34
C ALA A 254 12.59 7.24 -3.70
N ASP A 255 12.93 6.27 -2.84
CA ASP A 255 14.24 6.18 -2.20
C ASP A 255 15.37 6.03 -3.24
N TYR A 256 15.16 5.19 -4.26
CA TYR A 256 16.14 5.01 -5.33
C TYR A 256 16.26 6.25 -6.24
N ILE A 257 15.16 6.97 -6.50
CA ILE A 257 15.20 8.24 -7.24
C ILE A 257 16.02 9.28 -6.47
N GLN A 258 15.78 9.39 -5.15
CA GLN A 258 16.54 10.29 -4.30
C GLN A 258 18.03 9.90 -4.28
N LEU A 259 18.33 8.60 -4.17
CA LEU A 259 19.69 8.08 -4.23
C LEU A 259 20.38 8.44 -5.56
N LEU A 260 19.72 8.22 -6.70
CA LEU A 260 20.27 8.58 -8.01
C LEU A 260 20.58 10.07 -8.14
N THR A 261 19.71 10.93 -7.58
CA THR A 261 19.87 12.39 -7.61
C THR A 261 21.20 12.82 -6.97
N TRP A 262 21.65 12.13 -5.93
CA TRP A 262 22.93 12.40 -5.27
C TRP A 262 24.11 11.61 -5.86
N VAL A 263 23.93 10.33 -6.15
CA VAL A 263 25.00 9.46 -6.62
C VAL A 263 25.50 9.88 -8.00
N MET A 264 24.62 10.38 -8.87
CA MET A 264 24.97 10.86 -10.20
C MET A 264 26.03 12.00 -10.18
N PRO A 265 25.81 13.15 -9.51
CA PRO A 265 26.82 14.20 -9.44
C PRO A 265 28.06 13.75 -8.66
N ILE A 266 27.92 12.90 -7.63
CA ILE A 266 29.06 12.34 -6.89
C ILE A 266 29.96 11.53 -7.82
N LEU A 267 29.40 10.67 -8.68
CA LEU A 267 30.15 9.89 -9.65
C LEU A 267 30.97 10.79 -10.60
N PHE A 268 30.34 11.85 -11.10
CA PHE A 268 31.00 12.82 -11.97
C PHE A 268 32.15 13.53 -11.26
N ILE A 269 31.88 14.12 -10.08
CA ILE A 269 32.86 14.87 -9.30
C ILE A 269 34.03 13.96 -8.89
N ALA A 270 33.75 12.77 -8.38
CA ALA A 270 34.77 11.79 -7.98
C ALA A 270 35.67 11.41 -9.18
N SER A 271 35.08 11.24 -10.36
CA SER A 271 35.83 11.01 -11.60
C SER A 271 36.68 12.21 -12.00
N MET A 272 36.19 13.44 -11.82
CA MET A 272 36.96 14.66 -12.13
C MET A 272 38.13 14.89 -11.17
N ILE A 273 38.02 14.48 -9.90
CA ILE A 273 39.12 14.57 -8.93
C ILE A 273 40.36 13.81 -9.42
N MET A 274 40.19 12.73 -10.19
CA MET A 274 41.29 11.95 -10.78
C MET A 274 42.12 12.74 -11.81
N THR A 275 41.66 13.90 -12.28
CA THR A 275 42.45 14.79 -13.15
C THR A 275 43.60 15.49 -12.41
N ILE A 276 43.49 15.59 -11.07
CA ILE A 276 44.46 16.21 -10.17
C ILE A 276 45.57 15.20 -9.86
N ARG A 277 46.78 15.70 -9.60
CA ARG A 277 47.94 14.86 -9.27
C ARG A 277 47.87 14.43 -7.80
N LEU A 278 47.24 13.29 -7.55
CA LEU A 278 47.02 12.71 -6.22
C LEU A 278 48.13 11.71 -5.83
N PRO A 279 48.34 11.42 -4.53
CA PRO A 279 49.21 10.33 -4.09
C PRO A 279 48.77 8.98 -4.69
N ASN A 280 49.73 8.13 -5.11
CA ASN A 280 49.43 6.84 -5.74
C ASN A 280 48.60 5.92 -4.82
N SER A 281 48.91 5.87 -3.52
CA SER A 281 48.15 5.10 -2.53
C SER A 281 46.68 5.52 -2.49
N PHE A 282 46.41 6.83 -2.54
CA PHE A 282 45.05 7.36 -2.62
C PHE A 282 44.38 6.98 -3.94
N GLN A 283 45.05 7.17 -5.08
CA GLN A 283 44.49 6.83 -6.41
C GLN A 283 44.07 5.35 -6.50
N LYS A 284 44.87 4.44 -5.93
CA LYS A 284 44.57 3.00 -5.90
C LYS A 284 43.33 2.65 -5.10
N VAL A 285 43.10 3.31 -3.96
CA VAL A 285 41.88 3.07 -3.18
C VAL A 285 40.70 3.76 -3.84
N PHE A 286 40.89 5.01 -4.26
CA PHE A 286 39.84 5.86 -4.77
C PHE A 286 39.25 5.35 -6.09
N CYS A 287 40.03 4.69 -6.97
CA CYS A 287 39.46 4.09 -8.17
C CYS A 287 38.42 3.00 -7.86
N PHE A 288 38.62 2.19 -6.80
CA PHE A 288 37.63 1.20 -6.37
C PHE A 288 36.42 1.85 -5.71
N VAL A 289 36.61 2.99 -5.03
CA VAL A 289 35.48 3.80 -4.52
C VAL A 289 34.61 4.29 -5.68
N ILE A 290 35.21 4.79 -6.77
CA ILE A 290 34.46 5.24 -7.97
C ILE A 290 33.72 4.06 -8.64
N VAL A 291 34.33 2.87 -8.70
CA VAL A 291 33.64 1.64 -9.16
C VAL A 291 32.46 1.30 -8.25
N GLY A 292 32.63 1.40 -6.93
CA GLY A 292 31.55 1.21 -5.96
C GLY A 292 30.39 2.20 -6.15
N ILE A 293 30.70 3.49 -6.35
CA ILE A 293 29.71 4.52 -6.68
C ILE A 293 28.97 4.18 -7.98
N SER A 294 29.70 3.68 -8.99
CA SER A 294 29.12 3.25 -10.28
C SER A 294 28.19 2.05 -10.12
N LEU A 295 28.54 1.09 -9.26
CA LEU A 295 27.70 -0.06 -8.92
C LEU A 295 26.41 0.40 -8.22
N VAL A 296 26.50 1.34 -7.27
CA VAL A 296 25.33 1.91 -6.58
C VAL A 296 24.44 2.67 -7.56
N TYR A 297 25.02 3.50 -8.43
CA TYR A 297 24.28 4.20 -9.49
C TYR A 297 23.52 3.21 -10.37
N PHE A 298 24.22 2.16 -10.82
CA PHE A 298 23.64 1.17 -11.71
C PHE A 298 22.53 0.35 -11.02
N GLY A 299 22.77 -0.09 -9.78
CA GLY A 299 21.78 -0.78 -8.98
C GLY A 299 20.51 0.04 -8.80
N ALA A 300 20.64 1.30 -8.37
CA ALA A 300 19.49 2.19 -8.21
C ALA A 300 18.70 2.39 -9.51
N PHE A 301 19.37 2.53 -10.66
CA PHE A 301 18.70 2.61 -11.96
C PHE A 301 17.92 1.34 -12.30
N GLU A 302 18.49 0.15 -12.10
CA GLU A 302 17.78 -1.11 -12.39
C GLU A 302 16.60 -1.35 -11.44
N PHE A 303 16.69 -0.95 -10.16
CA PHE A 303 15.55 -0.99 -9.23
C PHE A 303 14.43 -0.04 -9.66
N ILE A 304 14.76 1.17 -10.11
CA ILE A 304 13.76 2.13 -10.64
C ILE A 304 13.09 1.57 -11.89
N ARG A 305 13.86 1.00 -12.84
CA ARG A 305 13.33 0.38 -14.06
C ARG A 305 12.43 -0.82 -13.75
N GLU A 306 12.79 -1.63 -12.76
CA GLU A 306 11.99 -2.79 -12.35
C GLU A 306 10.71 -2.35 -11.62
N GLY A 307 10.82 -1.38 -10.70
CA GLY A 307 9.69 -0.84 -9.95
C GLY A 307 8.69 -0.08 -10.83
N SER A 308 9.16 0.60 -11.89
CA SER A 308 8.31 1.41 -12.77
C SER A 308 7.34 0.62 -13.65
N ARG A 309 7.61 -0.67 -13.89
CA ARG A 309 6.71 -1.55 -14.65
C ARG A 309 5.73 -2.34 -13.78
N ARG A 310 5.90 -2.35 -12.45
CA ARG A 310 4.97 -3.05 -11.55
C ARG A 310 3.55 -2.48 -11.74
N PRO A 311 2.50 -3.32 -11.71
CA PRO A 311 2.45 -4.70 -11.22
C PRO A 311 2.81 -5.75 -12.29
N PHE A 312 3.37 -5.32 -13.43
CA PHE A 312 3.68 -6.16 -14.56
C PHE A 312 5.15 -6.58 -14.61
N ILE A 313 5.41 -7.75 -15.21
CA ILE A 313 6.74 -8.09 -15.72
C ILE A 313 6.87 -7.69 -17.19
N ILE A 314 5.76 -7.75 -17.94
CA ILE A 314 5.62 -7.18 -19.29
C ILE A 314 4.33 -6.35 -19.26
N TYR A 315 4.46 -5.03 -19.37
CA TYR A 315 3.37 -4.08 -19.18
C TYR A 315 2.11 -4.45 -20.01
N ASP A 316 0.92 -4.44 -19.39
CA ASP A 316 -0.38 -4.81 -19.99
C ASP A 316 -0.46 -6.19 -20.68
N HIS A 317 0.56 -7.04 -20.54
CA HIS A 317 0.60 -8.37 -21.14
C HIS A 317 0.70 -9.47 -20.09
N MET A 318 1.53 -9.27 -19.06
CA MET A 318 1.80 -10.27 -18.02
C MET A 318 2.15 -9.62 -16.69
N TYR A 319 1.46 -10.04 -15.62
CA TYR A 319 1.72 -9.61 -14.25
C TYR A 319 3.05 -10.15 -13.72
N SER A 320 3.60 -9.54 -12.66
CA SER A 320 4.85 -9.97 -12.03
C SER A 320 4.80 -11.39 -11.45
N ASN A 321 3.60 -11.91 -11.15
CA ASN A 321 3.37 -13.31 -10.79
C ASN A 321 3.23 -14.25 -12.00
N GLN A 322 3.55 -13.77 -13.21
CA GLN A 322 3.61 -14.53 -14.46
C GLN A 322 2.27 -15.01 -15.02
N ILE A 323 1.18 -14.37 -14.61
CA ILE A 323 -0.16 -14.61 -15.16
C ILE A 323 -0.41 -13.62 -16.30
N TYR A 324 -0.88 -14.12 -17.44
CA TYR A 324 -1.23 -13.27 -18.57
C TYR A 324 -2.49 -12.47 -18.25
N VAL A 325 -2.52 -11.20 -18.66
CA VAL A 325 -3.69 -10.32 -18.43
C VAL A 325 -4.96 -10.91 -19.06
N LYS A 326 -4.84 -11.49 -20.26
CA LYS A 326 -5.95 -12.15 -20.96
C LYS A 326 -6.53 -13.39 -20.26
N ASP A 327 -5.74 -14.03 -19.38
CA ASP A 327 -6.16 -15.27 -18.70
C ASP A 327 -6.89 -14.97 -17.37
N VAL A 328 -6.81 -13.72 -16.86
CA VAL A 328 -7.37 -13.34 -15.55
C VAL A 328 -8.86 -13.65 -15.40
N PRO A 329 -9.74 -13.31 -16.36
CA PRO A 329 -11.18 -13.58 -16.20
C PRO A 329 -11.50 -15.06 -16.01
N GLU A 330 -10.79 -15.94 -16.73
CA GLU A 330 -10.99 -17.39 -16.62
C GLU A 330 -10.43 -17.93 -15.30
N VAL A 331 -9.27 -17.42 -14.85
CA VAL A 331 -8.67 -17.78 -13.55
C VAL A 331 -9.59 -17.37 -12.40
N GLN A 332 -10.16 -16.16 -12.44
CA GLN A 332 -11.09 -15.69 -11.42
C GLN A 332 -12.39 -16.53 -11.40
N LYS A 333 -12.89 -16.92 -12.58
CA LYS A 333 -14.09 -17.73 -12.69
C LYS A 333 -13.91 -19.18 -12.20
N SER A 334 -12.77 -19.79 -12.51
CA SER A 334 -12.51 -21.20 -12.20
C SER A 334 -11.80 -21.43 -10.86
N GLY A 335 -11.20 -20.40 -10.28
CA GLY A 335 -10.28 -20.52 -9.16
C GLY A 335 -8.83 -20.73 -9.63
N PHE A 336 -7.91 -20.16 -8.86
CA PHE A 336 -6.48 -20.22 -9.14
C PHE A 336 -5.93 -21.64 -9.08
N LEU A 337 -6.24 -22.37 -8.00
CA LEU A 337 -5.75 -23.70 -7.72
C LEU A 337 -6.23 -24.69 -8.78
N ALA A 338 -7.47 -24.56 -9.23
CA ALA A 338 -8.05 -25.36 -10.30
C ALA A 338 -7.37 -25.05 -11.66
N SER A 339 -7.06 -23.79 -11.93
CA SER A 339 -6.40 -23.36 -13.17
C SER A 339 -4.89 -23.64 -13.21
N ALA A 340 -4.21 -23.70 -12.08
CA ALA A 340 -2.77 -23.88 -12.00
C ALA A 340 -2.37 -25.35 -12.17
N LYS A 341 -1.44 -25.66 -13.09
CA LYS A 341 -1.02 -27.04 -13.35
C LYS A 341 -0.20 -27.66 -12.22
N TRP A 342 0.60 -26.84 -11.53
CA TRP A 342 1.66 -27.27 -10.61
C TRP A 342 1.31 -27.05 -9.12
N THR A 343 0.04 -26.88 -8.80
CA THR A 343 -0.47 -26.91 -7.42
C THR A 343 -0.78 -28.34 -7.00
N LYS A 344 -0.55 -28.63 -5.73
CA LYS A 344 -0.87 -29.94 -5.13
C LYS A 344 -2.37 -30.09 -4.94
N GLU A 345 -2.97 -29.07 -4.35
CA GLU A 345 -4.41 -28.98 -4.10
C GLU A 345 -5.11 -28.22 -5.25
N LYS A 346 -6.33 -28.65 -5.60
CA LYS A 346 -7.14 -28.01 -6.66
C LYS A 346 -8.33 -27.24 -6.13
N GLU A 347 -8.72 -27.53 -4.90
CA GLU A 347 -9.86 -26.95 -4.21
C GLU A 347 -9.47 -26.75 -2.74
N VAL A 348 -10.12 -25.80 -2.08
CA VAL A 348 -9.91 -25.53 -0.66
C VAL A 348 -10.89 -26.37 0.16
N THR A 349 -10.39 -27.07 1.16
CA THR A 349 -11.16 -27.80 2.17
C THR A 349 -10.66 -27.41 3.56
N ASP A 350 -11.44 -27.75 4.60
CA ASP A 350 -11.05 -27.47 5.99
C ASP A 350 -9.75 -28.19 6.37
N GLU A 351 -9.49 -29.38 5.83
CA GLU A 351 -8.27 -30.16 6.10
C GLU A 351 -7.03 -29.60 5.41
N ASN A 352 -7.19 -28.95 4.25
CA ASN A 352 -6.07 -28.47 3.45
C ASN A 352 -5.88 -26.95 3.47
N LEU A 353 -6.68 -26.20 4.25
CA LEU A 353 -6.74 -24.74 4.27
C LEU A 353 -5.35 -24.06 4.26
N LEU A 354 -4.45 -24.45 5.17
CA LEU A 354 -3.10 -23.86 5.26
C LEU A 354 -2.19 -24.30 4.10
N GLU A 355 -2.34 -25.53 3.61
CA GLU A 355 -1.56 -26.04 2.48
C GLU A 355 -1.98 -25.38 1.15
N ALA A 356 -3.29 -25.23 0.94
CA ALA A 356 -3.84 -24.46 -0.17
C ALA A 356 -3.38 -22.99 -0.12
N GLY A 357 -3.41 -22.38 1.08
CA GLY A 357 -2.90 -21.03 1.30
C GLY A 357 -1.40 -20.88 1.01
N HIS A 358 -0.60 -21.89 1.38
CA HIS A 358 0.83 -21.93 1.05
C HIS A 358 1.07 -22.04 -0.46
N ASP A 359 0.32 -22.89 -1.17
CA ASP A 359 0.41 -23.00 -2.63
C ASP A 359 0.05 -21.65 -3.30
N LEU A 360 -1.03 -21.00 -2.85
CA LEU A 360 -1.40 -19.66 -3.33
C LEU A 360 -0.30 -18.63 -3.09
N PHE A 361 0.32 -18.62 -1.90
CA PHE A 361 1.43 -17.73 -1.59
C PHE A 361 2.62 -17.99 -2.53
N LYS A 362 2.98 -19.26 -2.72
CA LYS A 362 4.08 -19.67 -3.60
C LYS A 362 3.87 -19.18 -5.02
N PHE A 363 2.66 -19.28 -5.56
CA PHE A 363 2.40 -18.88 -6.94
C PHE A 363 2.13 -17.40 -7.15
N GLN A 364 1.40 -16.74 -6.26
CA GLN A 364 0.98 -15.36 -6.46
C GLN A 364 1.87 -14.34 -5.75
N CYS A 365 2.49 -14.71 -4.64
CA CYS A 365 3.24 -13.77 -3.79
C CYS A 365 4.77 -13.94 -3.90
N SER A 366 5.28 -15.18 -3.87
CA SER A 366 6.73 -15.46 -3.87
C SER A 366 7.52 -14.93 -5.08
N PRO A 367 6.93 -14.75 -6.29
CA PRO A 367 7.64 -14.10 -7.39
C PRO A 367 8.09 -12.67 -7.07
N CYS A 368 7.38 -11.99 -6.16
CA CYS A 368 7.66 -10.61 -5.75
C CYS A 368 8.15 -10.48 -4.32
N HIS A 369 7.81 -11.44 -3.45
CA HIS A 369 8.09 -11.38 -2.02
C HIS A 369 9.04 -12.48 -1.55
N SER A 370 9.92 -12.15 -0.62
CA SER A 370 10.66 -13.13 0.18
C SER A 370 9.99 -13.33 1.54
N VAL A 371 10.41 -14.36 2.26
CA VAL A 371 10.02 -14.59 3.66
C VAL A 371 11.29 -14.62 4.49
N ASP A 372 11.41 -13.69 5.45
CA ASP A 372 12.63 -13.47 6.24
C ASP A 372 13.87 -13.20 5.34
N GLY A 373 13.63 -12.55 4.20
CA GLY A 373 14.62 -12.37 3.15
C GLY A 373 15.24 -10.97 3.06
N PHE A 374 16.23 -10.83 2.18
CA PHE A 374 16.98 -9.57 2.00
C PHE A 374 16.24 -8.53 1.17
N LEU A 375 15.33 -8.96 0.30
CA LEU A 375 14.62 -8.10 -0.65
C LEU A 375 13.13 -8.42 -0.63
N ASN A 376 12.29 -7.38 -0.52
CA ASN A 376 10.83 -7.50 -0.52
C ASN A 376 10.27 -8.50 0.50
N ASP A 377 10.82 -8.51 1.72
CA ASP A 377 10.32 -9.38 2.79
C ASP A 377 8.85 -9.04 3.12
N ILE A 378 7.99 -10.05 3.07
CA ILE A 378 6.55 -9.90 3.29
C ILE A 378 6.19 -9.74 4.77
N LYS A 379 7.03 -10.22 5.69
CA LYS A 379 6.66 -10.30 7.11
C LYS A 379 6.40 -8.94 7.76
N PRO A 380 7.24 -7.90 7.59
CA PRO A 380 6.95 -6.61 8.22
C PRO A 380 5.64 -5.97 7.75
N PRO A 381 5.30 -5.94 6.44
CA PRO A 381 4.01 -5.41 5.97
C PRO A 381 2.76 -6.16 6.48
N VAL A 382 2.87 -7.46 6.78
CA VAL A 382 1.73 -8.28 7.20
C VAL A 382 1.69 -8.53 8.71
N ALA A 383 2.72 -8.14 9.46
CA ALA A 383 2.84 -8.42 10.90
C ALA A 383 1.68 -7.92 11.75
N LYS A 384 1.03 -6.82 11.33
CA LYS A 384 -0.10 -6.23 12.05
C LYS A 384 -1.41 -7.03 11.93
N TYR A 385 -1.52 -7.92 10.95
CA TYR A 385 -2.73 -8.72 10.78
C TYR A 385 -2.67 -9.92 11.73
N ASP A 386 -3.48 -9.84 12.78
CA ASP A 386 -3.57 -10.87 13.82
C ASP A 386 -4.72 -11.85 13.61
N ASN A 387 -5.53 -11.62 12.58
CA ASN A 387 -6.71 -12.39 12.25
C ASN A 387 -6.87 -12.53 10.73
N ALA A 388 -7.52 -13.62 10.30
CA ALA A 388 -7.71 -13.91 8.89
C ALA A 388 -8.63 -12.89 8.18
N PHE A 389 -9.61 -12.31 8.88
CA PHE A 389 -10.52 -11.32 8.31
C PHE A 389 -9.77 -10.08 7.80
N GLY A 390 -8.90 -9.49 8.62
CA GLY A 390 -8.11 -8.32 8.25
C GLY A 390 -7.14 -8.61 7.10
N MET A 391 -6.50 -9.78 7.12
CA MET A 391 -5.59 -10.18 6.06
C MET A 391 -6.36 -10.45 4.74
N ASP A 392 -7.50 -11.13 4.79
CA ASP A 392 -8.38 -11.35 3.64
C ASP A 392 -8.90 -10.02 3.06
N ALA A 393 -9.33 -9.09 3.92
CA ALA A 393 -9.73 -7.75 3.49
C ALA A 393 -8.58 -7.01 2.79
N LYS A 394 -7.36 -7.13 3.31
CA LYS A 394 -6.17 -6.56 2.65
C LYS A 394 -5.90 -7.21 1.29
N LEU A 395 -6.05 -8.53 1.17
CA LEU A 395 -5.88 -9.26 -0.08
C LEU A 395 -6.95 -8.88 -1.12
N ASP A 396 -8.20 -8.67 -0.67
CA ASP A 396 -9.31 -8.25 -1.53
C ASP A 396 -9.04 -6.89 -2.17
N GLY A 397 -8.49 -5.94 -1.40
CA GLY A 397 -8.16 -4.61 -1.91
C GLY A 397 -6.88 -4.50 -2.74
N LEU A 398 -6.13 -5.59 -2.96
CA LEU A 398 -4.94 -5.56 -3.81
C LEU A 398 -5.30 -5.15 -5.24
N GLY A 399 -4.50 -4.26 -5.84
CA GLY A 399 -4.68 -3.80 -7.22
C GLY A 399 -5.81 -2.79 -7.44
N LYS A 400 -6.82 -2.70 -6.56
CA LYS A 400 -7.98 -1.82 -6.72
C LYS A 400 -7.62 -0.34 -6.56
N LEU A 401 -7.24 0.09 -5.35
CA LEU A 401 -6.90 1.50 -5.06
C LEU A 401 -5.41 1.80 -5.23
N ASN A 402 -4.54 0.83 -4.95
CA ASN A 402 -3.11 0.91 -5.24
C ASN A 402 -2.74 -0.16 -6.28
N GLN A 403 -2.39 0.31 -7.47
CA GLN A 403 -2.08 -0.53 -8.63
C GLN A 403 -0.64 -1.05 -8.65
N TYR A 404 0.19 -0.78 -7.63
CA TYR A 404 1.58 -1.29 -7.58
C TYR A 404 1.67 -2.82 -7.48
N MET A 405 0.64 -3.46 -6.91
CA MET A 405 0.53 -4.92 -6.83
C MET A 405 -0.61 -5.41 -7.73
N PRO A 406 -0.50 -6.63 -8.29
CA PRO A 406 -1.60 -7.23 -9.02
C PRO A 406 -2.79 -7.48 -8.07
N HIS A 407 -4.00 -7.55 -8.65
CA HIS A 407 -5.16 -8.07 -7.93
C HIS A 407 -4.90 -9.50 -7.47
N PHE A 408 -5.52 -9.90 -6.35
CA PHE A 408 -5.62 -11.31 -6.03
C PHE A 408 -6.39 -12.04 -7.13
N MET A 409 -5.84 -13.13 -7.64
CA MET A 409 -6.46 -13.90 -8.71
C MET A 409 -6.90 -15.24 -8.14
N GLY A 410 -8.20 -15.44 -7.97
CA GLY A 410 -8.75 -16.65 -7.36
C GLY A 410 -10.13 -16.39 -6.76
N THR A 411 -10.70 -17.39 -6.10
CA THR A 411 -11.98 -17.27 -5.41
C THR A 411 -11.83 -16.69 -4.00
N ARG A 412 -12.95 -16.36 -3.34
CA ARG A 412 -12.95 -15.90 -1.94
C ARG A 412 -12.39 -16.96 -1.00
N GLU A 413 -12.71 -18.23 -1.22
CA GLU A 413 -12.24 -19.36 -0.42
C GLU A 413 -10.72 -19.51 -0.52
N GLU A 414 -10.16 -19.35 -1.72
CA GLU A 414 -8.73 -19.33 -1.94
C GLU A 414 -8.08 -18.13 -1.24
N ARG A 415 -8.66 -16.94 -1.36
CA ARG A 415 -8.16 -15.74 -0.68
C ARG A 415 -8.15 -15.92 0.85
N TRP A 416 -9.20 -16.53 1.39
CA TRP A 416 -9.31 -16.88 2.80
C TRP A 416 -8.25 -17.89 3.22
N ALA A 417 -7.98 -18.93 2.42
CA ALA A 417 -6.90 -19.89 2.66
C ALA A 417 -5.53 -19.19 2.72
N LEU A 418 -5.25 -18.28 1.78
CA LEU A 418 -4.02 -17.47 1.77
C LEU A 418 -3.93 -16.58 3.01
N ALA A 419 -5.02 -15.92 3.41
CA ALA A 419 -5.07 -15.11 4.62
C ALA A 419 -4.73 -15.93 5.87
N ASN A 420 -5.33 -17.10 6.02
CA ASN A 420 -5.06 -18.01 7.13
C ASN A 420 -3.61 -18.50 7.14
N TYR A 421 -3.04 -18.84 5.98
CA TYR A 421 -1.62 -19.21 5.87
C TYR A 421 -0.71 -18.06 6.32
N ILE A 422 -0.95 -16.82 5.86
CA ILE A 422 -0.12 -15.68 6.25
C ILE A 422 -0.18 -15.46 7.77
N VAL A 423 -1.38 -15.45 8.35
CA VAL A 423 -1.55 -15.16 9.78
C VAL A 423 -1.02 -16.32 10.64
N SER A 424 -1.33 -17.57 10.28
CA SER A 424 -0.88 -18.76 11.03
C SER A 424 0.61 -18.98 10.87
N ASP A 425 1.07 -19.14 9.64
CA ASP A 425 2.39 -19.71 9.36
C ASP A 425 3.47 -18.64 9.22
N LEU A 426 3.15 -17.45 8.71
CA LEU A 426 4.13 -16.36 8.61
C LEU A 426 4.17 -15.51 9.88
N ASN A 427 3.01 -15.11 10.40
CA ASN A 427 2.92 -14.31 11.64
C ASN A 427 2.98 -15.16 12.92
N LYS A 428 2.91 -16.49 12.82
CA LYS A 428 3.00 -17.43 13.96
C LYS A 428 1.88 -17.28 14.98
N ILE A 429 0.67 -16.96 14.51
CA ILE A 429 -0.52 -16.83 15.34
C ILE A 429 -1.29 -18.15 15.32
N SER A 430 -1.70 -18.64 16.49
CA SER A 430 -2.37 -19.93 16.60
C SER A 430 -3.70 -19.94 15.84
N VAL A 431 -4.02 -21.04 15.16
CA VAL A 431 -5.34 -21.20 14.52
C VAL A 431 -6.49 -21.10 15.52
N LYS A 432 -6.26 -21.47 16.80
CA LYS A 432 -7.25 -21.32 17.87
C LYS A 432 -7.52 -19.86 18.27
N THR A 433 -6.64 -18.94 17.88
CA THR A 433 -6.79 -17.50 18.12
C THR A 433 -7.25 -16.75 16.87
N LEU A 434 -7.51 -17.46 15.75
CA LEU A 434 -8.05 -16.89 14.52
C LEU A 434 -9.56 -16.68 14.68
N GLY A 435 -9.96 -15.56 15.27
CA GLY A 435 -11.36 -15.18 15.45
C GLY A 435 -11.52 -14.15 16.55
N ASN A 436 -12.60 -13.37 16.50
CA ASN A 436 -12.99 -12.55 17.64
C ASN A 436 -13.46 -13.47 18.77
N SER A 437 -13.09 -13.15 20.02
CA SER A 437 -13.66 -13.82 21.18
C SER A 437 -15.16 -13.59 21.21
N VAL A 438 -15.95 -14.67 21.29
CA VAL A 438 -17.39 -14.58 21.49
C VAL A 438 -17.62 -13.99 22.88
N ALA A 439 -18.29 -12.84 22.94
CA ALA A 439 -18.64 -12.19 24.18
C ALA A 439 -19.67 -13.03 24.94
N GLU A 440 -19.40 -13.30 26.22
CA GLU A 440 -20.41 -13.87 27.10
C GLU A 440 -21.50 -12.82 27.35
N GLN A 441 -22.72 -13.10 26.91
CA GLN A 441 -23.86 -12.23 27.13
C GLN A 441 -24.22 -12.22 28.62
N LYS A 442 -23.88 -11.13 29.30
CA LYS A 442 -24.20 -10.95 30.72
C LYS A 442 -25.65 -10.49 30.85
N GLU A 443 -26.43 -11.20 31.65
CA GLU A 443 -27.75 -10.72 32.04
C GLU A 443 -27.57 -9.53 33.00
N LEU A 444 -27.97 -8.33 32.54
CA LEU A 444 -27.89 -7.11 33.33
C LEU A 444 -29.22 -6.94 34.10
N PRO A 445 -29.26 -7.15 35.42
CA PRO A 445 -30.51 -7.09 36.17
C PRO A 445 -31.03 -5.65 36.24
N VAL A 446 -32.24 -5.42 35.72
CA VAL A 446 -32.92 -4.13 35.79
C VAL A 446 -34.08 -4.21 36.79
N THR A 447 -33.95 -3.53 37.93
CA THR A 447 -35.07 -3.35 38.86
C THR A 447 -36.07 -2.35 38.27
N ILE A 448 -37.20 -2.86 37.78
CA ILE A 448 -38.30 -2.05 37.22
C ILE A 448 -38.99 -1.27 38.35
N PRO A 449 -39.15 0.06 38.24
CA PRO A 449 -39.93 0.84 39.20
C PRO A 449 -41.36 0.31 39.35
N PRO A 450 -41.94 0.30 40.56
CA PRO A 450 -43.30 -0.20 40.76
C PRO A 450 -44.32 0.64 39.99
N PHE A 451 -45.29 -0.03 39.35
CA PHE A 451 -46.41 0.59 38.65
C PHE A 451 -47.70 -0.20 38.91
N ASP A 452 -48.72 0.46 39.46
CA ASP A 452 -50.07 -0.07 39.66
C ASP A 452 -51.01 0.46 38.58
N LYS A 453 -51.31 -0.39 37.60
CA LYS A 453 -52.20 -0.04 36.50
C LYS A 453 -53.60 0.42 36.93
N GLU A 454 -54.08 0.09 38.13
CA GLU A 454 -55.41 0.51 38.59
C GLU A 454 -55.37 1.79 39.43
N LYS A 455 -54.21 2.14 40.02
CA LYS A 455 -54.10 3.26 40.99
C LYS A 455 -53.24 4.42 40.56
N ASP A 456 -52.21 4.18 39.74
CA ASP A 456 -51.27 5.24 39.39
C ASP A 456 -51.91 6.17 38.35
N GLU A 457 -51.93 7.46 38.65
CA GLU A 457 -52.54 8.50 37.81
C GLU A 457 -51.66 8.90 36.62
N TYR A 458 -50.36 8.59 36.66
CA TYR A 458 -49.38 9.04 35.68
C TYR A 458 -48.59 7.87 35.09
N ILE A 459 -48.22 7.99 33.82
CA ILE A 459 -47.24 7.14 33.14
C ILE A 459 -46.11 8.05 32.65
N LEU A 460 -44.88 7.66 32.94
CA LEU A 460 -43.68 8.33 32.45
C LEU A 460 -43.02 7.46 31.39
N LEU A 461 -43.00 7.96 30.16
CA LEU A 461 -42.33 7.32 29.02
C LEU A 461 -40.96 7.96 28.84
N SER A 462 -39.96 7.17 28.46
CA SER A 462 -38.61 7.66 28.16
C SER A 462 -37.97 6.84 27.03
N TRP A 463 -37.22 7.51 26.16
CA TRP A 463 -36.57 6.91 25.00
C TRP A 463 -35.35 7.72 24.56
N ASN A 464 -34.57 7.19 23.62
CA ASN A 464 -33.43 7.90 23.02
C ASN A 464 -33.69 8.21 21.54
N SER A 465 -33.02 9.23 21.01
CA SER A 465 -33.05 9.53 19.57
C SER A 465 -32.43 8.41 18.72
N GLN A 466 -31.29 7.88 19.16
CA GLN A 466 -30.53 6.85 18.45
C GLN A 466 -30.74 5.48 19.11
N GLY A 467 -30.55 4.42 18.32
CA GLY A 467 -30.62 3.06 18.87
C GLY A 467 -29.45 2.75 19.78
N ILE A 468 -28.30 3.34 19.47
CA ILE A 468 -27.06 3.26 20.23
C ILE A 468 -26.12 4.33 19.72
N HIS A 469 -25.40 4.96 20.63
CA HIS A 469 -24.40 5.95 20.28
C HIS A 469 -23.01 5.32 20.25
N ALA A 470 -22.30 5.41 19.12
CA ALA A 470 -20.95 4.88 19.01
C ALA A 470 -19.93 5.95 19.43
N VAL A 471 -19.05 5.65 20.38
CA VAL A 471 -18.01 6.57 20.85
C VAL A 471 -16.65 6.04 20.43
N SER A 472 -15.81 6.93 19.88
CA SER A 472 -14.40 6.64 19.69
C SER A 472 -13.63 7.05 20.95
N ASP A 473 -13.15 6.09 21.73
CA ASP A 473 -12.37 6.31 22.95
C ASP A 473 -10.86 6.54 22.70
N SER A 474 -10.52 6.92 21.47
CA SER A 474 -9.16 7.22 20.96
C SER A 474 -8.75 8.69 21.13
N SER A 475 -9.34 9.43 22.07
CA SER A 475 -9.22 10.90 22.15
C SER A 475 -7.80 11.50 22.16
N PRO A 476 -6.75 10.84 22.70
CA PRO A 476 -5.38 11.32 22.56
C PRO A 476 -4.83 11.36 21.12
N TYR A 477 -5.48 10.67 20.18
CA TYR A 477 -5.07 10.55 18.78
C TYR A 477 -6.11 11.14 17.83
N TRP A 478 -7.36 10.67 17.90
CA TRP A 478 -8.45 11.15 17.06
C TRP A 478 -9.82 10.78 17.63
N ILE A 479 -10.87 11.49 17.18
CA ILE A 479 -12.26 11.10 17.44
C ILE A 479 -13.12 11.19 16.19
N ILE A 480 -14.16 10.35 16.15
CA ILE A 480 -15.25 10.36 15.17
C ILE A 480 -16.51 10.94 15.83
N GLN A 481 -16.89 10.42 17.00
CA GLN A 481 -18.02 10.92 17.77
C GLN A 481 -17.59 11.09 19.24
N PRO A 482 -17.85 12.27 19.84
CA PRO A 482 -17.62 12.49 21.26
C PRO A 482 -18.67 11.75 22.10
N PRO A 483 -18.45 11.53 23.41
CA PRO A 483 -19.48 10.99 24.30
C PRO A 483 -20.75 11.86 24.29
N ALA A 484 -21.86 11.30 23.82
CA ALA A 484 -23.15 11.99 23.79
C ALA A 484 -24.31 10.98 23.75
N ASN A 485 -25.46 11.36 24.33
CA ASN A 485 -26.73 10.68 24.11
C ASN A 485 -27.87 11.66 24.35
N ASN A 486 -29.00 11.47 23.65
CA ASN A 486 -30.16 12.33 23.79
C ASN A 486 -31.30 11.52 24.39
N ILE A 487 -31.70 11.88 25.61
CA ILE A 487 -32.77 11.25 26.36
C ILE A 487 -34.02 12.12 26.23
N PHE A 488 -35.14 11.51 25.89
CA PHE A 488 -36.45 12.15 25.88
C PHE A 488 -37.33 11.53 26.95
N ALA A 489 -38.26 12.30 27.46
CA ALA A 489 -39.27 11.84 28.39
C ALA A 489 -40.61 12.56 28.19
N GLN A 490 -41.71 11.85 28.39
CA GLN A 490 -43.05 12.42 28.33
C GLN A 490 -43.87 11.88 29.50
N LEU A 491 -44.41 12.80 30.30
CA LEU A 491 -45.35 12.47 31.36
C LEU A 491 -46.78 12.52 30.81
N VAL A 492 -47.50 11.43 30.95
CA VAL A 492 -48.90 11.31 30.53
C VAL A 492 -49.77 11.10 31.77
N LYS A 493 -50.71 12.00 31.99
CA LYS A 493 -51.77 11.83 32.98
C LYS A 493 -52.84 10.92 32.38
N ARG A 494 -53.19 9.88 33.12
CA ARG A 494 -54.16 8.86 32.72
C ARG A 494 -55.58 9.31 33.04
N GLY A 495 -56.53 8.91 32.21
CA GLY A 495 -57.95 9.19 32.35
C GLY A 495 -58.69 8.81 31.08
N ASP A 496 -59.99 9.13 31.01
CA ASP A 496 -60.82 8.89 29.82
C ASP A 496 -60.29 9.60 28.57
N SER A 497 -59.54 10.69 28.75
CA SER A 497 -58.76 11.36 27.72
C SER A 497 -57.35 11.61 28.27
N PRO A 498 -56.35 10.81 27.87
CA PRO A 498 -54.98 10.97 28.34
C PRO A 498 -54.41 12.35 27.96
N GLU A 499 -53.73 12.98 28.90
CA GLU A 499 -53.17 14.34 28.74
C GLU A 499 -51.65 14.31 28.89
N ILE A 500 -50.94 14.95 27.96
CA ILE A 500 -49.49 15.15 28.07
C ILE A 500 -49.24 16.35 29.00
N ILE A 501 -48.49 16.12 30.07
CA ILE A 501 -48.20 17.13 31.09
C ILE A 501 -46.81 17.72 30.85
N THR A 502 -46.78 19.02 30.56
CA THR A 502 -45.53 19.79 30.34
C THR A 502 -45.39 21.00 31.27
N ALA A 503 -46.45 21.39 31.97
CA ALA A 503 -46.46 22.49 32.94
C ALA A 503 -46.43 21.96 34.38
N GLU A 504 -45.93 22.78 35.31
CA GLU A 504 -45.89 22.51 36.77
C GLU A 504 -45.17 21.23 37.20
N VAL A 505 -44.48 20.57 36.27
CA VAL A 505 -43.67 19.37 36.50
C VAL A 505 -42.19 19.65 36.25
N GLU A 506 -41.33 18.97 37.00
CA GLU A 506 -39.91 18.83 36.75
C GLU A 506 -39.60 17.36 36.43
N ILE A 507 -38.87 17.11 35.35
CA ILE A 507 -38.37 15.77 35.03
C ILE A 507 -36.86 15.77 35.23
N SER A 508 -36.36 14.90 36.10
CA SER A 508 -34.94 14.69 36.32
C SER A 508 -34.50 13.31 35.81
N TYR A 509 -33.21 13.20 35.52
CA TYR A 509 -32.57 11.97 35.07
C TYR A 509 -31.29 11.73 35.86
N GLN A 510 -30.97 10.45 36.09
CA GLN A 510 -29.76 10.05 36.81
C GLN A 510 -29.26 8.69 36.32
N ALA A 511 -28.00 8.63 35.91
CA ALA A 511 -27.29 7.37 35.65
C ALA A 511 -27.19 6.52 36.92
N GLU A 512 -27.16 5.20 36.76
CA GLU A 512 -26.81 4.30 37.86
C GLU A 512 -25.40 4.56 38.41
N GLU A 513 -25.16 4.15 39.66
CA GLU A 513 -24.00 4.54 40.46
C GLU A 513 -22.65 4.31 39.74
N GLY A 514 -22.50 3.17 39.07
CA GLY A 514 -21.27 2.81 38.35
C GLY A 514 -20.94 3.73 37.16
N PHE A 515 -21.89 4.51 36.65
CA PHE A 515 -21.73 5.40 35.49
C PHE A 515 -21.72 6.88 35.86
N ALA A 516 -21.63 7.22 37.15
CA ALA A 516 -21.71 8.61 37.62
C ALA A 516 -20.53 9.51 37.22
N TYR A 517 -19.39 8.93 36.81
CA TYR A 517 -18.13 9.65 36.55
C TYR A 517 -17.47 9.22 35.22
N PRO A 518 -18.09 9.53 34.05
CA PRO A 518 -17.56 9.11 32.76
C PRO A 518 -16.18 9.71 32.45
N GLU A 519 -15.83 10.86 33.04
CA GLU A 519 -14.53 11.52 32.89
C GLU A 519 -13.35 10.80 33.53
N LYS A 520 -13.62 9.85 34.41
CA LYS A 520 -12.58 8.98 34.97
C LYS A 520 -12.27 7.78 34.08
N GLN A 521 -13.14 7.50 33.10
CA GLN A 521 -13.09 6.27 32.30
C GLN A 521 -12.38 6.46 30.96
N ILE A 522 -12.46 7.67 30.38
CA ILE A 522 -11.80 8.00 29.11
C ILE A 522 -11.14 9.37 29.16
N GLN A 523 -10.22 9.64 28.23
CA GLN A 523 -9.42 10.88 28.22
C GLN A 523 -10.05 12.03 27.42
N PHE A 524 -11.30 11.89 26.95
CA PHE A 524 -11.94 12.87 26.06
C PHE A 524 -11.85 14.32 26.55
N TRP A 525 -12.20 14.59 27.81
CA TRP A 525 -12.19 15.94 28.38
C TRP A 525 -10.81 16.59 28.39
N ASN A 526 -9.73 15.82 28.53
CA ASN A 526 -8.35 16.34 28.48
C ASN A 526 -7.99 16.88 27.07
N HIS A 527 -8.71 16.44 26.05
CA HIS A 527 -8.43 16.74 24.64
C HIS A 527 -9.56 17.54 23.96
N ALA A 528 -10.70 17.74 24.62
CA ALA A 528 -11.89 18.38 24.04
C ALA A 528 -11.60 19.77 23.45
N SER A 529 -10.78 20.58 24.12
CA SER A 529 -10.37 21.90 23.62
C SER A 529 -9.64 21.81 22.27
N LYS A 530 -8.75 20.83 22.09
CA LYS A 530 -8.02 20.64 20.83
C LYS A 530 -8.87 19.97 19.75
N LEU A 531 -9.75 19.05 20.13
CA LEU A 531 -10.59 18.28 19.21
C LEU A 531 -11.76 19.13 18.67
N LEU A 532 -12.45 19.85 19.55
CA LEU A 532 -13.71 20.52 19.26
C LEU A 532 -13.65 22.05 19.40
N GLY A 533 -12.50 22.61 19.77
CA GLY A 533 -12.36 24.05 19.99
C GLY A 533 -13.12 24.57 21.21
N THR A 534 -13.61 23.68 22.08
CA THR A 534 -14.43 24.02 23.25
C THR A 534 -13.80 23.46 24.52
N ASP A 535 -13.66 24.29 25.54
CA ASP A 535 -13.18 23.86 26.86
C ASP A 535 -14.35 23.31 27.68
N LEU A 536 -14.38 21.98 27.84
CA LEU A 536 -15.44 21.27 28.56
C LEU A 536 -14.94 20.91 29.96
N ALA A 537 -15.71 21.29 30.98
CA ALA A 537 -15.45 20.81 32.33
C ALA A 537 -15.55 19.28 32.39
N PRO A 538 -14.75 18.59 33.23
CA PRO A 538 -14.80 17.14 33.35
C PRO A 538 -16.23 16.63 33.67
N GLY A 539 -16.68 15.64 32.90
CA GLY A 539 -17.99 15.00 33.06
C GLY A 539 -19.16 15.80 32.48
N VAL A 540 -18.89 16.91 31.80
CA VAL A 540 -19.89 17.77 31.15
C VAL A 540 -19.90 17.52 29.64
N GLY A 541 -21.09 17.34 29.08
CA GLY A 541 -21.33 17.16 27.65
C GLY A 541 -21.38 18.49 26.88
N LEU A 542 -21.57 18.40 25.56
CA LEU A 542 -21.48 19.56 24.66
C LEU A 542 -22.53 20.65 24.96
N GLU A 543 -23.71 20.25 25.44
CA GLU A 543 -24.80 21.16 25.81
C GLU A 543 -24.78 21.53 27.31
N GLY A 544 -23.66 21.32 28.00
CA GLY A 544 -23.51 21.67 29.42
C GLY A 544 -24.18 20.70 30.41
N LEU A 545 -24.78 19.61 29.91
CA LEU A 545 -25.43 18.59 30.73
C LEU A 545 -24.44 17.54 31.26
N LYS A 546 -24.76 16.95 32.41
CA LYS A 546 -24.03 15.82 33.02
C LYS A 546 -24.85 14.55 32.92
N VAL A 547 -24.31 13.42 33.39
CA VAL A 547 -25.02 12.13 33.51
C VAL A 547 -26.13 12.11 34.58
N SER A 548 -26.34 13.22 35.26
CA SER A 548 -27.53 13.49 36.06
C SER A 548 -27.91 14.97 35.93
N GLY A 549 -29.19 15.27 36.01
CA GLY A 549 -29.69 16.63 35.85
C GLY A 549 -31.20 16.73 35.71
N VAL A 550 -31.64 17.92 35.33
CA VAL A 550 -33.03 18.25 35.02
C VAL A 550 -33.18 18.38 33.51
N MET A 551 -34.20 17.75 32.95
CA MET A 551 -34.52 17.80 31.53
C MET A 551 -35.16 19.15 31.17
N GLN A 552 -34.90 19.63 29.95
CA GLN A 552 -35.47 20.86 29.42
C GLN A 552 -36.74 20.56 28.63
N ILE A 553 -37.72 21.47 28.63
CA ILE A 553 -38.92 21.30 27.81
C ILE A 553 -38.60 21.55 26.34
N GLU A 554 -39.07 20.67 25.48
CA GLU A 554 -39.02 20.83 24.02
C GLU A 554 -40.46 20.98 23.51
N GLU A 555 -40.87 22.22 23.29
CA GLU A 555 -42.27 22.57 23.02
C GLU A 555 -42.82 21.89 21.76
N ASP A 556 -42.01 21.79 20.70
CA ASP A 556 -42.38 21.21 19.41
C ASP A 556 -42.73 19.72 19.51
N HIS A 557 -42.03 18.97 20.37
CA HIS A 557 -42.29 17.55 20.61
C HIS A 557 -43.25 17.29 21.77
N ARG A 558 -43.65 18.34 22.52
CA ARG A 558 -44.41 18.22 23.78
C ARG A 558 -43.77 17.20 24.72
N ALA A 559 -42.44 17.27 24.84
CA ALA A 559 -41.63 16.35 25.62
C ALA A 559 -40.57 17.11 26.43
N PHE A 560 -39.90 16.40 27.33
CA PHE A 560 -38.70 16.86 28.00
C PHE A 560 -37.49 16.18 27.38
N SER A 561 -36.40 16.90 27.21
CA SER A 561 -35.17 16.43 26.60
C SER A 561 -33.95 16.73 27.46
N ALA A 562 -33.02 15.77 27.53
CA ALA A 562 -31.64 15.97 27.95
C ALA A 562 -30.74 15.59 26.78
N VAL A 563 -30.15 16.59 26.13
CA VAL A 563 -29.41 16.46 24.87
C VAL A 563 -27.91 16.40 25.16
N SER A 564 -27.17 15.58 24.41
CA SER A 564 -25.71 15.41 24.52
C SER A 564 -25.23 15.07 25.94
N VAL A 565 -25.97 14.23 26.65
CA VAL A 565 -25.55 13.64 27.93
C VAL A 565 -24.29 12.79 27.69
N PRO A 566 -23.17 13.01 28.41
CA PRO A 566 -21.89 12.41 28.05
C PRO A 566 -21.73 10.99 28.62
N VAL A 567 -22.44 10.02 28.05
CA VAL A 567 -22.44 8.63 28.51
C VAL A 567 -21.32 7.82 27.84
N VAL A 568 -20.62 7.00 28.61
CA VAL A 568 -19.57 6.06 28.14
C VAL A 568 -19.87 4.64 28.63
N PRO A 569 -19.45 3.59 27.90
CA PRO A 569 -19.85 2.20 28.19
C PRO A 569 -18.99 1.50 29.26
N TYR A 570 -18.32 2.28 30.10
CA TYR A 570 -17.35 1.79 31.08
C TYR A 570 -17.84 2.17 32.48
N PRO A 571 -18.28 1.22 33.31
CA PRO A 571 -18.59 1.49 34.71
C PRO A 571 -17.30 1.61 35.54
N GLU A 572 -17.44 2.07 36.78
CA GLU A 572 -16.32 2.26 37.71
C GLU A 572 -15.50 0.99 37.98
N ASP A 573 -16.08 -0.21 37.79
CA ASP A 573 -15.37 -1.48 37.93
C ASP A 573 -14.41 -1.81 36.77
N GLY A 574 -14.40 -0.97 35.72
CA GLY A 574 -13.55 -1.11 34.54
C GLY A 574 -14.01 -2.16 33.53
N SER A 575 -15.20 -2.75 33.71
CA SER A 575 -15.78 -3.67 32.75
C SER A 575 -16.35 -2.95 31.52
N PHE A 576 -16.80 -3.70 30.52
CA PHE A 576 -17.55 -3.16 29.39
C PHE A 576 -19.05 -3.45 29.55
N ASN A 577 -19.87 -2.39 29.52
CA ASN A 577 -21.32 -2.49 29.52
C ASN A 577 -21.92 -1.43 28.57
N PRO A 578 -22.41 -1.83 27.38
CA PRO A 578 -22.96 -0.90 26.38
C PRO A 578 -24.40 -0.44 26.66
N TYR A 579 -25.01 -0.91 27.76
CA TYR A 579 -26.41 -0.63 28.11
C TYR A 579 -26.58 0.04 29.50
N PRO A 580 -25.95 1.21 29.76
CA PRO A 580 -26.15 1.94 31.02
C PRO A 580 -27.63 2.25 31.27
N ILE A 581 -28.07 2.10 32.53
CA ILE A 581 -29.45 2.37 32.93
C ILE A 581 -29.57 3.73 33.61
N PHE A 582 -30.55 4.52 33.17
CA PHE A 582 -30.89 5.81 33.76
C PHE A 582 -32.26 5.75 34.42
N THR A 583 -32.37 6.34 35.61
CA THR A 583 -33.64 6.56 36.31
C THR A 583 -34.18 7.92 35.94
N ILE A 584 -35.42 7.98 35.46
CA ILE A 584 -36.13 9.22 35.11
C ILE A 584 -37.25 9.42 36.11
N THR A 585 -37.32 10.61 36.72
CA THR A 585 -38.30 10.91 37.77
C THR A 585 -39.05 12.19 37.45
N ALA A 586 -40.38 12.09 37.42
CA ALA A 586 -41.25 13.25 37.30
C ALA A 586 -41.73 13.69 38.69
N THR A 587 -41.54 14.97 39.01
CA THR A 587 -41.86 15.55 40.31
C THR A 587 -42.74 16.78 40.12
N ASP A 588 -43.78 16.90 40.93
CA ASP A 588 -44.61 18.10 41.01
C ASP A 588 -43.80 19.26 41.59
N LYS A 589 -43.71 20.39 40.87
CA LYS A 589 -42.87 21.53 41.27
C LYS A 589 -43.36 22.23 42.54
N ALA A 590 -44.66 22.19 42.82
CA ALA A 590 -45.25 22.90 43.94
C ALA A 590 -45.11 22.12 45.26
N THR A 591 -45.26 20.80 45.20
CA THR A 591 -45.33 19.91 46.37
C THR A 591 -44.06 19.08 46.58
N GLY A 592 -43.22 18.93 45.55
CA GLY A 592 -42.07 18.01 45.57
C GLY A 592 -42.46 16.54 45.56
N LYS A 593 -43.75 16.22 45.32
CA LYS A 593 -44.24 14.85 45.26
C LYS A 593 -43.80 14.19 43.95
N VAL A 594 -43.19 13.00 44.05
CA VAL A 594 -42.92 12.15 42.88
C VAL A 594 -44.25 11.70 42.27
N LEU A 595 -44.45 12.02 41.00
CA LEU A 595 -45.64 11.67 40.23
C LEU A 595 -45.48 10.31 39.55
N ALA A 596 -44.30 10.05 38.98
CA ALA A 596 -43.95 8.78 38.34
C ALA A 596 -42.43 8.64 38.23
N THR A 597 -41.96 7.40 38.22
CA THR A 597 -40.56 7.04 37.97
C THR A 597 -40.51 5.95 36.92
N THR A 598 -39.56 6.06 35.99
CA THR A 598 -39.27 5.01 35.01
C THR A 598 -37.77 4.80 34.89
N LYS A 599 -37.36 3.74 34.19
CA LYS A 599 -35.97 3.53 33.81
C LYS A 599 -35.87 3.40 32.30
N THR A 600 -34.81 3.94 31.73
CA THR A 600 -34.48 3.79 30.31
C THR A 600 -33.04 3.34 30.17
N VAL A 601 -32.78 2.51 29.16
CA VAL A 601 -31.42 2.24 28.70
C VAL A 601 -30.93 3.49 27.97
N VAL A 602 -29.68 3.92 28.18
CA VAL A 602 -29.03 5.01 27.43
C VAL A 602 -27.81 4.43 26.72
N PRO A 603 -28.04 3.73 25.60
CA PRO A 603 -27.06 2.82 25.01
C PRO A 603 -25.90 3.57 24.36
N THR A 604 -24.68 3.13 24.67
CA THR A 604 -23.44 3.69 24.13
C THR A 604 -22.42 2.56 23.94
N SER A 605 -21.57 2.60 22.93
CA SER A 605 -20.59 1.54 22.71
C SER A 605 -19.32 2.05 22.05
N THR A 606 -18.20 1.46 22.45
CA THR A 606 -16.85 1.66 21.90
C THR A 606 -16.35 0.41 21.17
N GLU A 607 -17.24 -0.55 20.90
CA GLU A 607 -16.96 -1.78 20.15
C GLU A 607 -16.88 -1.47 18.64
N MET A 608 -15.99 -0.53 18.27
CA MET A 608 -15.70 -0.16 16.88
C MET A 608 -14.53 -1.01 16.37
N GLY A 609 -14.80 -1.92 15.44
CA GLY A 609 -13.87 -2.98 15.02
C GLY A 609 -12.65 -2.56 14.19
N CYS A 610 -12.15 -1.33 14.30
CA CYS A 610 -10.99 -0.84 13.55
C CYS A 610 -9.76 -1.78 13.66
N LYS A 611 -9.57 -2.39 14.84
CA LYS A 611 -8.48 -3.34 15.13
C LYS A 611 -8.48 -4.55 14.20
N ASN A 612 -9.63 -4.93 13.63
CA ASN A 612 -9.73 -6.06 12.70
C ASN A 612 -8.80 -5.91 11.49
N CYS A 613 -8.50 -4.69 11.04
CA CYS A 613 -7.60 -4.42 9.90
C CYS A 613 -6.41 -3.50 10.24
N HIS A 614 -6.44 -2.81 11.37
CA HIS A 614 -5.43 -1.82 11.77
C HIS A 614 -4.47 -2.30 12.88
N GLY A 615 -4.52 -3.58 13.23
CA GLY A 615 -3.66 -4.15 14.28
C GLY A 615 -4.04 -3.66 15.69
N GLY A 616 -3.21 -4.00 16.66
CA GLY A 616 -3.52 -3.84 18.08
C GLY A 616 -4.63 -4.79 18.56
N GLY A 617 -5.10 -4.58 19.78
CA GLY A 617 -6.19 -5.35 20.39
C GLY A 617 -7.35 -4.46 20.82
N TRP A 618 -8.27 -5.06 21.58
CA TRP A 618 -9.25 -4.29 22.35
C TRP A 618 -8.61 -3.68 23.59
N GLN A 619 -8.96 -2.43 23.89
CA GLN A 619 -8.40 -1.72 25.05
C GLN A 619 -9.01 -2.17 26.38
N VAL A 620 -10.30 -2.49 26.39
CA VAL A 620 -11.08 -2.78 27.61
C VAL A 620 -11.71 -4.16 27.50
N ASP A 621 -11.51 -4.98 28.54
CA ASP A 621 -12.09 -6.31 28.74
C ASP A 621 -11.90 -7.29 27.58
N GLY A 622 -10.95 -7.04 26.68
CA GLY A 622 -10.78 -7.81 25.44
C GLY A 622 -11.98 -7.72 24.49
N MET A 623 -12.86 -6.73 24.65
CA MET A 623 -14.13 -6.62 23.90
C MET A 623 -14.37 -5.25 23.25
N ALA A 624 -13.85 -4.17 23.82
CA ALA A 624 -14.16 -2.82 23.36
C ALA A 624 -12.97 -1.87 23.44
N GLY A 625 -13.12 -0.72 22.78
CA GLY A 625 -12.17 0.39 22.85
C GLY A 625 -10.94 0.26 21.94
N ILE A 626 -10.47 1.39 21.45
CA ILE A 626 -9.43 1.50 20.43
C ILE A 626 -8.07 1.76 21.06
N THR A 627 -7.16 0.80 20.97
CA THR A 627 -5.80 0.97 21.52
C THR A 627 -5.00 2.06 20.80
N ALA A 628 -3.95 2.55 21.47
CA ALA A 628 -2.98 3.48 20.87
C ALA A 628 -2.35 2.95 19.58
N GLU A 629 -2.07 1.64 19.51
CA GLU A 629 -1.50 1.00 18.33
C GLU A 629 -2.47 1.07 17.14
N THR A 630 -3.72 0.63 17.33
CA THR A 630 -4.78 0.72 16.31
C THR A 630 -4.99 2.17 15.88
N SER A 631 -5.00 3.09 16.84
CA SER A 631 -5.21 4.52 16.59
C SER A 631 -4.12 5.11 15.69
N LEU A 632 -2.86 4.78 15.96
CA LEU A 632 -1.72 5.25 15.20
C LEU A 632 -1.62 4.59 13.81
N ASP A 633 -2.01 3.32 13.65
CA ASP A 633 -2.03 2.66 12.33
C ASP A 633 -3.13 3.23 11.42
N VAL A 634 -4.29 3.61 11.98
CA VAL A 634 -5.33 4.35 11.25
C VAL A 634 -4.77 5.67 10.73
N LEU A 635 -4.12 6.46 11.59
CA LEU A 635 -3.49 7.72 11.18
C LEU A 635 -2.35 7.51 10.18
N ALA A 636 -1.48 6.51 10.39
CA ALA A 636 -0.37 6.23 9.49
C ALA A 636 -0.85 5.79 8.10
N THR A 637 -1.95 5.03 8.06
CA THR A 637 -2.60 4.64 6.82
C THR A 637 -3.17 5.87 6.13
N HIS A 638 -3.85 6.76 6.86
CA HIS A 638 -4.37 8.01 6.32
C HIS A 638 -3.25 8.92 5.78
N ASP A 639 -2.18 9.13 6.54
CA ASP A 639 -1.00 9.92 6.14
C ASP A 639 -0.39 9.39 4.85
N ARG A 640 -0.20 8.08 4.74
CA ARG A 640 0.34 7.44 3.53
C ARG A 640 -0.55 7.62 2.30
N ILE A 641 -1.87 7.61 2.47
CA ILE A 641 -2.83 7.65 1.35
C ILE A 641 -3.17 9.08 0.93
N SER A 642 -3.30 9.97 1.91
CA SER A 642 -3.83 11.31 1.75
C SER A 642 -2.74 12.39 1.82
N GLY A 643 -1.49 12.03 2.12
CA GLY A 643 -0.37 12.96 2.22
C GLY A 643 -0.46 13.89 3.43
N THR A 644 -1.05 13.41 4.54
CA THR A 644 -1.18 14.17 5.79
C THR A 644 -0.06 13.85 6.79
N ASP A 645 -0.03 14.55 7.91
CA ASP A 645 0.96 14.46 9.00
C ASP A 645 0.31 14.13 10.37
N LEU A 646 -0.84 13.44 10.35
CA LEU A 646 -1.68 13.23 11.53
C LEU A 646 -0.99 12.41 12.62
N VAL A 647 -0.15 11.43 12.25
CA VAL A 647 0.65 10.68 13.23
C VAL A 647 1.58 11.60 14.01
N GLU A 648 2.26 12.51 13.32
CA GLU A 648 3.18 13.47 13.93
C GLU A 648 2.41 14.42 14.86
N ARG A 649 1.30 14.97 14.37
CA ARG A 649 0.43 15.86 15.14
C ARG A 649 -0.11 15.19 16.41
N ALA A 650 -0.65 13.98 16.30
CA ALA A 650 -1.13 13.23 17.46
C ALA A 650 -0.02 12.99 18.49
N LYS A 651 1.19 12.62 18.06
CA LYS A 651 2.37 12.45 18.95
C LYS A 651 2.79 13.75 19.63
N ASN A 652 2.57 14.89 18.98
CA ASN A 652 2.78 16.23 19.53
C ASN A 652 1.59 16.73 20.38
N GLY A 653 0.64 15.85 20.68
CA GLY A 653 -0.53 16.14 21.51
C GLY A 653 -1.59 16.97 20.79
N GLU A 654 -1.61 16.98 19.46
CA GLU A 654 -2.62 17.62 18.61
C GLU A 654 -3.51 16.55 17.95
N PRO A 655 -4.47 15.97 18.69
CA PRO A 655 -5.35 14.95 18.14
C PRO A 655 -6.31 15.51 17.08
N MET A 656 -6.84 14.62 16.25
CA MET A 656 -7.67 14.99 15.10
C MET A 656 -9.16 14.69 15.30
N PHE A 657 -10.01 15.70 15.12
CA PHE A 657 -11.43 15.47 14.89
C PHE A 657 -11.66 15.28 13.39
N CYS A 658 -11.98 14.05 12.96
CA CYS A 658 -12.04 13.69 11.53
C CYS A 658 -12.99 14.61 10.74
N GLN A 659 -14.07 15.03 11.38
CA GLN A 659 -15.10 15.85 10.77
C GLN A 659 -14.74 17.34 10.64
N SER A 660 -13.60 17.75 11.20
CA SER A 660 -13.03 19.08 10.91
C SER A 660 -12.62 19.22 9.43
N CYS A 661 -12.19 18.11 8.81
CA CYS A 661 -11.88 18.03 7.38
C CYS A 661 -13.03 17.43 6.56
N HIS A 662 -13.74 16.45 7.11
CA HIS A 662 -14.82 15.75 6.41
C HIS A 662 -16.20 16.16 6.90
N ALA A 663 -17.02 16.79 6.05
CA ALA A 663 -18.36 17.22 6.45
C ALA A 663 -19.21 16.05 6.99
N ASP A 664 -20.02 16.29 8.02
CA ASP A 664 -20.90 15.30 8.63
C ASP A 664 -22.25 15.93 8.98
N SER A 665 -23.32 15.39 8.40
CA SER A 665 -24.68 15.93 8.58
C SER A 665 -25.26 15.65 9.96
N ASN A 666 -24.86 14.56 10.62
CA ASN A 666 -25.35 14.22 11.96
C ASN A 666 -24.75 15.13 13.03
N LEU A 667 -23.48 15.53 12.86
CA LEU A 667 -22.80 16.49 13.75
C LEU A 667 -22.93 17.94 13.28
N GLY A 668 -23.54 18.20 12.12
CA GLY A 668 -23.67 19.54 11.54
C GLY A 668 -22.33 20.20 11.13
N THR A 669 -21.27 19.41 10.95
CA THR A 669 -19.94 19.93 10.60
C THR A 669 -19.85 20.24 9.11
N LYS A 670 -19.21 21.37 8.78
CA LYS A 670 -19.07 21.81 7.38
C LYS A 670 -17.94 21.11 6.62
N GLY A 671 -16.85 20.76 7.32
CA GLY A 671 -15.64 20.20 6.70
C GLY A 671 -15.05 21.06 5.58
N ASN A 672 -14.16 20.46 4.79
CA ASN A 672 -13.67 21.00 3.53
C ASN A 672 -14.60 20.57 2.38
N PRO A 673 -15.19 21.50 1.61
CA PRO A 673 -16.12 21.16 0.53
C PRO A 673 -15.50 20.38 -0.63
N GLU A 674 -14.17 20.42 -0.81
CA GLU A 674 -13.46 19.66 -1.85
C GLU A 674 -13.29 18.17 -1.48
N LEU A 675 -13.37 17.83 -0.20
CA LEU A 675 -13.25 16.48 0.31
C LEU A 675 -14.61 15.79 0.39
N LEU A 676 -14.58 14.45 0.29
CA LEU A 676 -15.77 13.64 0.51
C LEU A 676 -16.31 13.87 1.93
N ASN A 677 -17.63 13.85 2.09
CA ASN A 677 -18.24 13.81 3.43
C ASN A 677 -17.74 12.58 4.21
N PHE A 678 -17.80 12.62 5.54
CA PHE A 678 -17.17 11.62 6.39
C PHE A 678 -17.66 10.20 6.11
N SER A 679 -18.97 10.00 6.01
CA SER A 679 -19.56 8.69 5.71
C SER A 679 -19.13 8.17 4.32
N ALA A 680 -19.15 9.02 3.28
CA ALA A 680 -18.72 8.63 1.94
C ALA A 680 -17.22 8.32 1.87
N ALA A 681 -16.39 9.05 2.63
CA ALA A 681 -14.95 8.81 2.70
C ALA A 681 -14.62 7.45 3.33
N ILE A 682 -15.21 7.16 4.50
CA ILE A 682 -14.97 5.93 5.24
C ILE A 682 -15.53 4.72 4.48
N HIS A 683 -16.82 4.73 4.12
CA HIS A 683 -17.44 3.59 3.45
C HIS A 683 -16.84 3.39 2.05
N GLY A 684 -16.70 4.46 1.27
CA GLY A 684 -16.14 4.39 -0.08
C GLY A 684 -14.72 3.83 -0.13
N TRP A 685 -13.88 4.15 0.85
CA TRP A 685 -12.54 3.57 0.94
C TRP A 685 -12.59 2.09 1.32
N HIS A 686 -13.28 1.75 2.41
CA HIS A 686 -13.28 0.39 2.95
C HIS A 686 -14.04 -0.62 2.10
N ALA A 687 -15.05 -0.20 1.33
CA ALA A 687 -15.74 -1.09 0.39
C ALA A 687 -14.80 -1.75 -0.61
N ASN A 688 -13.70 -1.08 -0.99
CA ASN A 688 -12.71 -1.66 -1.89
C ASN A 688 -11.90 -2.80 -1.23
N PHE A 689 -11.99 -3.01 0.08
CA PHE A 689 -11.31 -4.09 0.82
C PHE A 689 -12.31 -5.11 1.40
N LEU A 690 -13.61 -4.91 1.18
CA LEU A 690 -14.68 -5.69 1.80
C LEU A 690 -15.72 -6.11 0.76
N THR A 691 -15.29 -6.39 -0.48
CA THR A 691 -16.20 -6.87 -1.53
C THR A 691 -16.49 -8.37 -1.39
N ASP A 692 -17.59 -8.81 -2.00
CA ASP A 692 -17.99 -10.22 -2.10
C ASP A 692 -18.28 -10.88 -0.74
N ARG A 693 -18.71 -10.07 0.23
CA ARG A 693 -19.17 -10.50 1.56
C ARG A 693 -20.70 -10.47 1.63
N GLU A 694 -21.29 -11.43 2.32
CA GLU A 694 -22.74 -11.57 2.43
C GLU A 694 -23.24 -11.06 3.78
N GLY A 695 -24.48 -10.56 3.80
CA GLY A 695 -25.16 -10.08 5.01
C GLY A 695 -24.38 -9.00 5.77
N GLY A 696 -24.67 -8.89 7.06
CA GLY A 696 -24.08 -7.88 7.96
C GLY A 696 -22.58 -8.00 8.25
N GLU A 697 -21.84 -8.97 7.69
CA GLU A 697 -20.42 -9.23 8.01
C GLU A 697 -19.54 -7.98 7.87
N SER A 698 -19.63 -7.28 6.74
CA SER A 698 -18.84 -6.06 6.47
C SER A 698 -19.22 -4.91 7.40
N CYS A 699 -20.49 -4.81 7.79
CA CYS A 699 -20.98 -3.78 8.70
C CYS A 699 -20.50 -4.06 10.13
N ALA A 700 -20.64 -5.31 10.58
CA ALA A 700 -20.20 -5.80 11.88
C ALA A 700 -18.68 -5.73 12.09
N ALA A 701 -17.90 -5.68 11.01
CA ALA A 701 -16.46 -5.49 11.09
C ALA A 701 -16.04 -4.12 11.65
N CYS A 702 -16.92 -3.11 11.59
CA CYS A 702 -16.63 -1.75 12.06
C CYS A 702 -17.65 -1.24 13.08
N HIS A 703 -18.91 -1.66 12.98
CA HIS A 703 -19.98 -1.27 13.89
C HIS A 703 -20.20 -2.30 15.00
N PRO A 704 -20.69 -1.89 16.19
CA PRO A 704 -21.07 -2.76 17.32
C PRO A 704 -22.29 -3.70 17.06
N SER A 705 -22.36 -4.27 15.86
CA SER A 705 -23.44 -5.15 15.38
C SER A 705 -22.99 -6.59 15.21
N ASN A 706 -21.76 -6.91 15.62
CA ASN A 706 -21.25 -8.27 15.53
C ASN A 706 -22.11 -9.21 16.38
N PRO A 707 -22.68 -10.29 15.82
CA PRO A 707 -23.43 -11.28 16.59
C PRO A 707 -22.62 -11.96 17.70
N ASP A 708 -21.29 -11.99 17.58
CA ASP A 708 -20.39 -12.51 18.62
C ASP A 708 -19.92 -11.41 19.58
N GLY A 709 -20.28 -10.15 19.35
CA GLY A 709 -19.93 -9.00 20.18
C GLY A 709 -20.83 -8.87 21.42
N ALA A 710 -20.46 -7.98 22.35
CA ALA A 710 -21.27 -7.72 23.55
C ALA A 710 -22.39 -6.71 23.27
N THR A 711 -22.26 -5.93 22.19
CA THR A 711 -23.23 -4.89 21.86
C THR A 711 -24.37 -5.36 20.96
N GLN A 712 -24.11 -6.05 19.84
CA GLN A 712 -25.10 -6.68 18.94
C GLN A 712 -26.22 -5.79 18.34
N PHE A 713 -26.34 -4.50 18.67
CA PHE A 713 -27.33 -3.57 18.09
C PHE A 713 -28.79 -4.07 18.14
N PHE A 714 -29.22 -4.68 19.24
CA PHE A 714 -30.55 -5.31 19.38
C PHE A 714 -31.76 -4.35 19.46
N ARG A 715 -31.88 -3.38 18.55
CA ARG A 715 -33.05 -2.52 18.47
C ARG A 715 -34.08 -3.06 17.47
N SER A 716 -35.29 -3.32 17.97
CA SER A 716 -36.46 -3.68 17.16
C SER A 716 -36.19 -4.92 16.30
N HIS A 717 -36.62 -4.96 15.04
CA HIS A 717 -36.54 -6.13 14.18
C HIS A 717 -35.11 -6.66 13.93
N HIS A 718 -34.07 -5.85 14.19
CA HIS A 718 -32.67 -6.29 14.12
C HIS A 718 -32.32 -7.38 15.15
N SER A 719 -33.11 -7.54 16.22
CA SER A 719 -32.95 -8.66 17.15
C SER A 719 -33.73 -9.91 16.73
N GLU A 720 -34.50 -9.85 15.64
CA GLU A 720 -35.43 -10.93 15.26
C GLU A 720 -35.05 -11.63 13.95
N PHE A 721 -34.97 -10.90 12.83
CA PHE A 721 -34.84 -11.54 11.51
C PHE A 721 -34.09 -10.73 10.44
N MET A 722 -33.59 -9.53 10.74
CA MET A 722 -32.94 -8.66 9.75
C MET A 722 -31.55 -8.18 10.19
N ASP A 723 -30.69 -7.92 9.21
CA ASP A 723 -29.43 -7.22 9.36
C ASP A 723 -29.42 -5.89 8.58
N CYS A 724 -28.31 -5.15 8.70
CA CYS A 724 -28.17 -3.83 8.07
C CYS A 724 -28.32 -3.87 6.54
N THR A 725 -27.95 -4.98 5.90
CA THR A 725 -27.96 -5.09 4.43
C THR A 725 -29.36 -5.22 3.86
N ASN A 726 -30.34 -5.69 4.65
CA ASN A 726 -31.73 -5.75 4.23
C ASN A 726 -32.30 -4.37 3.83
N CYS A 727 -31.85 -3.29 4.49
CA CYS A 727 -32.27 -1.92 4.15
C CYS A 727 -31.22 -1.15 3.35
N HIS A 728 -29.94 -1.28 3.74
CA HIS A 728 -28.88 -0.44 3.19
C HIS A 728 -28.24 -0.99 1.90
N GLY A 729 -28.45 -2.27 1.58
CA GLY A 729 -27.69 -3.02 0.59
C GLY A 729 -26.37 -3.54 1.14
N THR A 730 -25.57 -4.21 0.31
CA THR A 730 -24.22 -4.65 0.70
C THR A 730 -23.30 -3.44 0.94
N MET A 731 -22.08 -3.68 1.45
CA MET A 731 -21.09 -2.61 1.66
C MET A 731 -20.79 -1.85 0.36
N GLU A 732 -20.74 -2.56 -0.78
CA GLU A 732 -20.55 -2.00 -2.11
C GLU A 732 -21.71 -1.09 -2.50
N ASP A 733 -22.96 -1.57 -2.39
CA ASP A 733 -24.15 -0.78 -2.74
C ASP A 733 -24.32 0.44 -1.84
N HIS A 734 -24.08 0.27 -0.53
CA HIS A 734 -24.12 1.35 0.43
C HIS A 734 -23.10 2.44 0.07
N SER A 735 -21.86 2.04 -0.18
CA SER A 735 -20.78 2.95 -0.54
C SER A 735 -21.02 3.64 -1.88
N LEU A 736 -21.47 2.90 -2.89
CA LEU A 736 -21.83 3.46 -4.20
C LEU A 736 -22.94 4.50 -4.08
N SER A 737 -23.94 4.29 -3.22
CA SER A 737 -25.02 5.26 -3.01
C SER A 737 -24.53 6.59 -2.43
N LEU A 738 -23.58 6.54 -1.49
CA LEU A 738 -22.97 7.73 -0.90
C LEU A 738 -22.02 8.42 -1.89
N LEU A 739 -21.15 7.65 -2.56
CA LEU A 739 -20.18 8.16 -3.52
C LEU A 739 -20.87 8.77 -4.74
N LYS A 740 -21.98 8.21 -5.21
CA LYS A 740 -22.75 8.77 -6.33
C LYS A 740 -23.25 10.17 -6.00
N LYS A 741 -23.73 10.40 -4.77
CA LYS A 741 -24.15 11.73 -4.31
C LYS A 741 -22.99 12.73 -4.29
N GLU A 742 -21.83 12.31 -3.80
CA GLU A 742 -20.62 13.16 -3.77
C GLU A 742 -20.06 13.44 -5.17
N ARG A 743 -20.19 12.47 -6.10
CA ARG A 743 -19.82 12.62 -7.51
C ARG A 743 -20.71 13.64 -8.22
N GLU A 744 -22.03 13.59 -7.97
CA GLU A 744 -22.98 14.61 -8.45
C GLU A 744 -22.66 16.01 -7.92
N ALA A 745 -22.09 16.10 -6.71
CA ALA A 745 -21.58 17.34 -6.13
C ALA A 745 -20.21 17.78 -6.69
N GLY A 746 -19.64 17.06 -7.67
CA GLY A 746 -18.39 17.44 -8.35
C GLY A 746 -17.11 17.06 -7.61
N LYS A 747 -17.18 16.22 -6.56
CA LYS A 747 -16.02 15.87 -5.75
C LYS A 747 -15.18 14.78 -6.41
N LYS A 748 -13.93 15.12 -6.76
CA LYS A 748 -13.01 14.27 -7.54
C LYS A 748 -12.74 12.91 -6.90
N GLY A 749 -12.69 12.85 -5.56
CA GLY A 749 -12.41 11.61 -4.82
C GLY A 749 -13.43 10.50 -5.06
N ALA A 750 -14.68 10.84 -5.41
CA ALA A 750 -15.75 9.86 -5.54
C ALA A 750 -15.53 8.90 -6.71
N ALA A 751 -15.23 9.43 -7.90
CA ALA A 751 -15.05 8.62 -9.10
C ALA A 751 -13.95 7.56 -8.93
N ARG A 752 -12.84 7.93 -8.28
CA ARG A 752 -11.72 7.01 -7.98
C ARG A 752 -12.15 5.85 -7.09
N LEU A 753 -12.96 6.10 -6.06
CA LEU A 753 -13.39 5.05 -5.13
C LEU A 753 -14.49 4.15 -5.71
N MET A 754 -15.22 4.63 -6.72
CA MET A 754 -16.24 3.85 -7.43
C MET A 754 -15.67 2.93 -8.51
N GLU A 755 -14.44 3.17 -8.98
CA GLU A 755 -13.86 2.52 -10.17
C GLU A 755 -13.88 0.99 -10.13
N ASN A 756 -13.63 0.41 -8.95
CA ASN A 756 -13.53 -1.04 -8.75
C ASN A 756 -14.71 -1.64 -7.95
N LEU A 757 -15.79 -0.87 -7.76
CA LEU A 757 -16.98 -1.33 -7.05
C LEU A 757 -18.09 -1.68 -8.04
N GLN A 758 -18.78 -2.78 -7.78
CA GLN A 758 -19.92 -3.21 -8.56
C GLN A 758 -21.18 -3.19 -7.69
N ALA A 759 -22.31 -2.84 -8.29
CA ALA A 759 -23.60 -2.95 -7.63
C ALA A 759 -23.97 -4.43 -7.52
N ARG A 760 -24.60 -4.81 -6.40
CA ARG A 760 -24.95 -6.20 -6.09
C ARG A 760 -26.45 -6.42 -5.95
N VAL A 761 -27.19 -5.42 -5.47
CA VAL A 761 -28.65 -5.47 -5.36
C VAL A 761 -29.41 -4.94 -6.58
N VAL A 762 -28.72 -4.30 -7.52
CA VAL A 762 -29.27 -3.79 -8.79
C VAL A 762 -28.35 -4.14 -9.96
N ASP A 763 -28.87 -4.07 -11.19
CA ASP A 763 -28.15 -4.51 -12.39
C ASP A 763 -26.94 -3.63 -12.74
N SER A 764 -26.92 -2.37 -12.29
CA SER A 764 -25.81 -1.45 -12.56
C SER A 764 -25.67 -0.32 -11.53
N VAL A 765 -24.46 0.27 -11.47
CA VAL A 765 -24.18 1.45 -10.63
C VAL A 765 -25.08 2.65 -11.00
N ASP A 766 -25.55 2.71 -12.23
CA ASP A 766 -26.46 3.78 -12.69
C ASP A 766 -27.85 3.68 -12.07
N GLU A 767 -28.26 2.48 -11.63
CA GLU A 767 -29.54 2.24 -10.94
C GLU A 767 -29.48 2.51 -9.43
N ILE A 768 -28.27 2.54 -8.85
CA ILE A 768 -28.08 2.88 -7.43
C ILE A 768 -28.60 4.30 -7.18
N LYS A 769 -29.54 4.47 -6.23
CA LYS A 769 -30.05 5.79 -5.87
C LYS A 769 -29.04 6.54 -4.99
N PRO A 770 -28.69 7.80 -5.30
CA PRO A 770 -27.76 8.57 -4.50
C PRO A 770 -28.35 8.92 -3.13
N ARG A 771 -27.55 8.79 -2.06
CA ARG A 771 -27.97 9.07 -0.68
C ARG A 771 -27.04 10.07 0.00
N SER A 772 -27.62 10.89 0.85
CA SER A 772 -26.95 11.73 1.83
C SER A 772 -27.14 11.08 3.21
N PRO A 773 -26.04 10.88 3.96
CA PRO A 773 -26.11 10.22 5.27
C PRO A 773 -27.02 11.02 6.21
N TRP A 774 -27.87 10.34 7.00
CA TRP A 774 -28.80 10.95 7.96
C TRP A 774 -29.94 11.81 7.39
N ILE A 775 -30.10 11.89 6.07
CA ILE A 775 -31.11 12.75 5.42
C ILE A 775 -32.14 11.92 4.66
N ASN A 776 -31.70 11.00 3.81
CA ASN A 776 -32.58 10.15 2.99
C ASN A 776 -32.14 8.69 3.08
N GLU A 777 -32.17 8.19 4.31
CA GLU A 777 -31.89 6.80 4.63
C GLU A 777 -33.00 5.88 4.09
N PRO A 778 -32.67 4.63 3.73
CA PRO A 778 -33.67 3.67 3.26
C PRO A 778 -34.62 3.30 4.40
N ASP A 779 -35.88 3.04 4.06
CA ASP A 779 -36.77 2.36 5.00
C ASP A 779 -36.34 0.90 5.12
N CYS A 780 -36.48 0.36 6.32
CA CYS A 780 -36.16 -1.01 6.66
C CYS A 780 -37.35 -1.96 6.47
N LEU A 781 -38.56 -1.43 6.20
CA LEU A 781 -39.80 -2.20 6.03
C LEU A 781 -40.65 -1.72 4.84
#